data_AF-T0RBN6-F1
#
_entry.id   AF-T0RBN6-F1
#
_cell.length_a   1.000
_cell.length_b   1.000
_cell.length_c   1.000
_cell.angle_alpha   90.00
_cell.angle_beta   90.00
_cell.angle_gamma   90.00
#
_symmetry.space_group_name_H-M   'P 1'
#
loop_
_entity.id
_entity.type
_entity.pdbx_description
1 polymer ?
#
loop_
_entity_poly.entity_id
_entity_poly.type
_entity_poly.pdbx_seq_one_letter_code
_entity_poly.pdbx_strand_id
1 'polypeptide(L)'
;MAALVPLVTDDGNGSWQLHEDATLLLESEKRALQKISVVGLIDALPPKHARAPGLHMVKDPIKVEDDGTLTFLVVLQHPALHEQPAWTSLLFLLASHVLYVRDGAIARDGFANWSFLQHLLNVDVVSPDEQAAHPDLNTTVLKRLLPKLTLIAVDLDKKECGGDAFPLYLEKALSTPKASHDGLSQALISQLFTSRDCIGIKTSTFKVPGAPHSAAKVLSVATDPLPPKTFFGRFLSCGVFVHLLSALVAAKDAARWDFRAVAFSVSRTYWQNLLDAAITMYADHMHAKLLPYDDVELDNSMVVALTEAKLHGGDAGLDNDDVILIDRSTNSAGVTFDEYGNLKKSHSSGAKPTLDVGILAFLKTAKSTLNRQMTMVAPKPTVANPWCDPYLLNMREYEVPTKYIHQFPKREKLPIEASALTGVHHECLSSASALLHPFMALSLPREDACFSGPWSFRVGRRHLDDAAGAVHRDIALANNASSAAFCTRLVQCLHTAVLLKTHADEDKSRLVRHLIAYRSNIEALISQYNFVAKGPAASAVLAGFLSSVVRHRLHAAVAAADAHFEATRVALTTQVHDASRHLLALEDAIRDAEETRKACLRNEMAQDALVESRKLEQLGTIQGAIAETQAQINTALREKEALFANTVQTTQATVATVEIIAKKPKEYAGYLFRQEGGGFFGAKWKQSFFVLKDGRFVTFKAKSYYEEGRESMEAPLNVAGYTVLQSNKNANEFKLAPPVAGRTFVFRAPTDEMRETWVHKFNEASNYS
;
A
#
# COMPACT_ATOMS: atom_id res chain seq x y z
N MET A 1 -47.55 47.07 -14.66
CA MET A 1 -46.94 48.41 -14.84
C MET A 1 -45.83 48.54 -13.81
N ALA A 2 -44.69 49.13 -14.18
CA ALA A 2 -43.50 49.16 -13.32
C ALA A 2 -43.78 49.87 -12.00
N ALA A 3 -44.13 49.11 -10.97
CA ALA A 3 -44.25 49.62 -9.61
C ALA A 3 -42.86 50.08 -9.19
N LEU A 4 -42.80 51.30 -8.65
CA LEU A 4 -41.58 51.83 -8.05
C LEU A 4 -41.40 51.19 -6.68
N VAL A 5 -40.25 50.57 -6.48
CA VAL A 5 -39.82 49.98 -5.21
C VAL A 5 -38.91 51.00 -4.53
N PRO A 6 -39.05 51.25 -3.22
CA PRO A 6 -38.14 52.16 -2.53
C PRO A 6 -36.71 51.62 -2.59
N LEU A 7 -35.75 52.49 -2.91
CA LEU A 7 -34.32 52.16 -2.92
C LEU A 7 -33.66 52.82 -1.71
N VAL A 8 -33.76 54.15 -1.62
CA VAL A 8 -33.35 54.93 -0.44
C VAL A 8 -34.45 55.93 -0.14
N THR A 9 -34.98 55.97 1.09
CA THR A 9 -36.00 56.95 1.48
C THR A 9 -35.63 57.67 2.76
N ASP A 10 -36.18 58.86 2.96
CA ASP A 10 -36.20 59.53 4.26
C ASP A 10 -37.16 58.76 5.20
N ASP A 11 -36.73 58.52 6.43
CA ASP A 11 -37.53 57.86 7.47
C ASP A 11 -38.52 58.80 8.19
N GLY A 12 -38.56 60.06 7.77
CA GLY A 12 -39.38 61.11 8.36
C GLY A 12 -38.70 61.85 9.52
N ASN A 13 -37.55 61.37 9.99
CA ASN A 13 -36.71 62.03 10.98
C ASN A 13 -35.48 62.70 10.34
N GLY A 14 -35.42 62.77 9.01
CA GLY A 14 -34.27 63.30 8.28
C GLY A 14 -33.11 62.31 8.15
N SER A 15 -33.33 61.03 8.49
CA SER A 15 -32.35 59.97 8.26
C SER A 15 -32.66 59.25 6.94
N TRP A 16 -31.62 58.89 6.20
CA TRP A 16 -31.77 58.16 4.95
C TRP A 16 -31.64 56.66 5.23
N GLN A 17 -32.64 55.89 4.79
CA GLN A 17 -32.69 54.44 4.96
C GLN A 17 -32.64 53.74 3.60
N LEU A 18 -31.70 52.80 3.48
CA LEU A 18 -31.55 51.91 2.34
C LEU A 18 -32.50 50.70 2.52
N HIS A 19 -33.26 50.36 1.48
CA HIS A 19 -34.27 49.30 1.56
C HIS A 19 -33.72 47.94 1.15
N GLU A 20 -33.90 46.95 2.02
CA GLU A 20 -33.29 45.61 1.90
C GLU A 20 -33.80 44.84 0.67
N ASP A 21 -35.08 44.98 0.31
CA ASP A 21 -35.66 44.32 -0.88
C ASP A 21 -34.95 44.72 -2.18
N ALA A 22 -34.55 46.00 -2.28
CA ALA A 22 -33.86 46.52 -3.45
C ALA A 22 -32.38 46.15 -3.45
N THR A 23 -31.72 46.09 -2.29
CA THR A 23 -30.32 45.66 -2.18
C THR A 23 -30.17 44.18 -2.50
N LEU A 24 -31.01 43.31 -1.94
CA LEU A 24 -31.02 41.86 -2.20
C LEU A 24 -31.23 41.55 -3.69
N LEU A 25 -32.06 42.34 -4.38
CA LEU A 25 -32.26 42.20 -5.82
C LEU A 25 -30.97 42.43 -6.62
N LEU A 26 -30.19 43.44 -6.23
CA LEU A 26 -28.96 43.86 -6.91
C LEU A 26 -27.74 43.02 -6.51
N GLU A 27 -27.70 42.53 -5.26
CA GLU A 27 -26.62 41.71 -4.69
C GLU A 27 -26.78 40.21 -4.94
N SER A 28 -27.87 39.77 -5.58
CA SER A 28 -28.04 38.37 -5.97
C SER A 28 -26.82 37.86 -6.79
N GLU A 29 -26.42 36.60 -6.58
CA GLU A 29 -25.21 36.01 -7.20
C GLU A 29 -25.14 36.21 -8.72
N LYS A 30 -26.31 36.21 -9.39
CA LYS A 30 -26.40 36.39 -10.85
C LYS A 30 -26.13 37.83 -11.30
N ARG A 31 -26.35 38.82 -10.45
CA ARG A 31 -26.34 40.25 -10.79
C ARG A 31 -25.21 41.04 -10.15
N ALA A 32 -24.72 40.62 -8.99
CA ALA A 32 -23.75 41.39 -8.20
C ALA A 32 -22.50 41.83 -8.99
N LEU A 33 -22.01 40.97 -9.89
CA LEU A 33 -20.84 41.24 -10.74
C LEU A 33 -21.19 41.78 -12.14
N GLN A 34 -22.47 41.90 -12.49
CA GLN A 34 -22.90 42.46 -13.77
C GLN A 34 -22.77 43.98 -13.75
N LYS A 35 -22.40 44.55 -14.91
CA LYS A 35 -22.35 46.00 -15.11
C LYS A 35 -23.73 46.60 -14.86
N ILE A 36 -23.77 47.77 -14.24
CA ILE A 36 -25.00 48.52 -14.00
C ILE A 36 -24.92 49.90 -14.63
N SER A 37 -26.00 50.32 -15.28
CA SER A 37 -26.22 51.69 -15.72
C SER A 37 -27.47 52.22 -15.03
N VAL A 38 -27.39 53.42 -14.48
CA VAL A 38 -28.52 54.05 -13.78
C VAL A 38 -29.02 55.23 -14.60
N VAL A 39 -30.28 55.19 -14.99
CA VAL A 39 -30.99 56.34 -15.55
C VAL A 39 -31.78 56.98 -14.42
N GLY A 40 -31.35 58.17 -14.00
CA GLY A 40 -32.03 58.97 -12.99
C GLY A 40 -33.20 59.74 -13.60
N LEU A 41 -34.31 59.85 -12.88
CA LEU A 41 -35.40 60.76 -13.19
C LEU A 41 -35.69 61.62 -11.97
N ILE A 42 -35.53 62.93 -12.10
CA ILE A 42 -35.91 63.90 -11.07
C ILE A 42 -37.31 64.37 -11.39
N ASP A 43 -38.26 63.98 -10.55
CA ASP A 43 -39.68 64.34 -10.69
C ASP A 43 -39.95 65.66 -9.95
N ALA A 44 -39.83 66.78 -10.66
CA ALA A 44 -40.12 68.11 -10.11
C ALA A 44 -41.58 68.54 -10.38
N LEU A 45 -42.47 67.60 -10.69
CA LEU A 45 -43.90 67.85 -10.77
C LEU A 45 -44.51 67.89 -9.36
N PRO A 46 -45.62 68.63 -9.15
CA PRO A 46 -46.29 68.66 -7.86
C PRO A 46 -46.66 67.24 -7.39
N PRO A 47 -46.30 66.84 -6.16
CA PRO A 47 -46.52 65.47 -5.70
C PRO A 47 -48.02 65.17 -5.64
N LYS A 48 -48.47 64.19 -6.44
CA LYS A 48 -49.88 63.72 -6.47
C LYS A 48 -50.13 62.49 -5.60
N HIS A 49 -49.06 61.82 -5.12
CA HIS A 49 -49.14 60.61 -4.30
C HIS A 49 -48.25 60.75 -3.06
N ALA A 50 -48.76 60.30 -1.91
CA ALA A 50 -48.04 60.26 -0.64
C ALA A 50 -47.05 59.08 -0.63
N ARG A 51 -45.87 59.27 -1.24
CA ARG A 51 -44.73 58.37 -1.09
C ARG A 51 -43.69 59.01 -0.18
N ALA A 52 -42.92 58.17 0.51
CA ALA A 52 -41.78 58.65 1.29
C ALA A 52 -40.81 59.39 0.35
N PRO A 53 -40.30 60.58 0.73
CA PRO A 53 -39.31 61.28 -0.06
C PRO A 53 -38.05 60.43 -0.26
N GLY A 54 -37.48 60.43 -1.47
CA GLY A 54 -36.22 59.75 -1.77
C GLY A 54 -36.14 59.10 -3.16
N LEU A 55 -35.18 58.18 -3.30
CA LEU A 55 -34.89 57.41 -4.50
C LEU A 55 -35.72 56.12 -4.54
N HIS A 56 -36.42 55.93 -5.65
CA HIS A 56 -37.19 54.72 -5.93
C HIS A 56 -36.73 54.10 -7.23
N MET A 57 -36.75 52.79 -7.35
CA MET A 57 -36.26 52.06 -8.52
C MET A 57 -37.39 51.28 -9.19
N VAL A 58 -37.37 51.23 -10.52
CA VAL A 58 -38.16 50.24 -11.25
C VAL A 58 -37.52 48.87 -11.07
N LYS A 59 -38.28 47.90 -10.54
CA LYS A 59 -37.78 46.57 -10.17
C LYS A 59 -37.07 45.83 -11.32
N ASP A 60 -37.61 45.92 -12.52
CA ASP A 60 -37.06 45.22 -13.69
C ASP A 60 -36.16 46.15 -14.49
N PRO A 61 -34.95 45.69 -14.89
CA PRO A 61 -34.08 46.49 -15.73
C PRO A 61 -34.76 46.77 -17.06
N ILE A 62 -34.55 47.98 -17.58
CA ILE A 62 -34.97 48.37 -18.92
C ILE A 62 -34.16 47.55 -19.92
N LYS A 63 -34.85 46.93 -20.88
CA LYS A 63 -34.18 46.23 -21.98
C LYS A 63 -33.55 47.25 -22.91
N VAL A 64 -32.22 47.24 -22.98
CA VAL A 64 -31.41 47.98 -23.94
C VAL A 64 -30.67 46.96 -24.80
N GLU A 65 -30.52 47.21 -26.09
CA GLU A 65 -29.65 46.38 -26.95
C GLU A 65 -28.18 46.68 -26.58
N ASP A 66 -27.64 45.98 -25.58
CA ASP A 66 -26.28 46.24 -25.09
C ASP A 66 -25.43 44.98 -24.81
N ASP A 67 -24.23 45.22 -24.27
CA ASP A 67 -23.17 44.26 -23.96
C ASP A 67 -23.43 43.36 -22.72
N GLY A 68 -24.66 43.33 -22.21
CA GLY A 68 -25.05 42.64 -20.98
C GLY A 68 -25.07 43.53 -19.74
N THR A 69 -25.13 44.86 -19.91
CA THR A 69 -25.27 45.85 -18.84
C THR A 69 -26.73 45.93 -18.37
N LEU A 70 -26.94 45.93 -17.06
CA LEU A 70 -28.27 46.10 -16.48
C LEU A 70 -28.59 47.58 -16.33
N THR A 71 -29.57 48.07 -17.09
CA THR A 71 -30.01 49.47 -17.02
C THR A 71 -31.22 49.62 -16.12
N PHE A 72 -31.11 50.36 -15.02
CA PHE A 72 -32.22 50.61 -14.08
C PHE A 72 -32.70 52.07 -14.14
N LEU A 73 -34.02 52.25 -14.07
CA LEU A 73 -34.64 53.56 -13.91
C LEU A 73 -34.82 53.86 -12.43
N VAL A 74 -34.18 54.92 -11.95
CA VAL A 74 -34.26 55.40 -10.57
C VAL A 74 -34.93 56.77 -10.56
N VAL A 75 -36.04 56.88 -9.84
CA VAL A 75 -36.87 58.08 -9.73
C VAL A 75 -36.62 58.74 -8.37
N LEU A 76 -36.13 59.98 -8.38
CA LEU A 76 -36.04 60.84 -7.22
C LEU A 76 -37.35 61.63 -7.08
N GLN A 77 -38.05 61.38 -5.98
CA GLN A 77 -39.26 62.10 -5.59
C GLN A 77 -39.00 62.79 -4.26
N HIS A 78 -38.88 64.11 -4.25
CA HIS A 78 -38.65 64.87 -3.02
C HIS A 78 -39.34 66.25 -3.09
N PRO A 79 -40.08 66.67 -2.05
CA PRO A 79 -40.88 67.89 -2.11
C PRO A 79 -40.04 69.18 -2.16
N ALA A 80 -38.86 69.19 -1.55
CA ALA A 80 -37.99 70.36 -1.47
C ALA A 80 -36.50 70.01 -1.70
N LEU A 81 -36.08 69.87 -2.95
CA LEU A 81 -34.67 69.53 -3.29
C LEU A 81 -33.66 70.62 -2.94
N HIS A 82 -34.11 71.88 -2.81
CA HIS A 82 -33.25 73.01 -2.44
C HIS A 82 -32.86 72.97 -0.95
N GLU A 83 -33.68 72.38 -0.08
CA GLU A 83 -33.39 72.23 1.36
C GLU A 83 -32.49 71.02 1.63
N GLN A 84 -32.62 69.96 0.82
CA GLN A 84 -31.83 68.74 0.93
C GLN A 84 -31.11 68.42 -0.40
N PRO A 85 -30.12 69.22 -0.81
CA PRO A 85 -29.47 69.12 -2.12
C PRO A 85 -28.62 67.85 -2.29
N ALA A 86 -28.26 67.20 -1.18
CA ALA A 86 -27.53 65.94 -1.17
C ALA A 86 -28.23 64.83 -1.99
N TRP A 87 -29.57 64.78 -2.02
CA TRP A 87 -30.34 63.81 -2.81
C TRP A 87 -30.02 63.90 -4.29
N THR A 88 -29.98 65.12 -4.82
CA THR A 88 -29.62 65.35 -6.22
C THR A 88 -28.16 65.01 -6.49
N SER A 89 -27.23 65.41 -5.61
CA SER A 89 -25.82 65.06 -5.78
C SER A 89 -25.59 63.55 -5.79
N LEU A 90 -26.26 62.80 -4.92
CA LEU A 90 -26.23 61.34 -4.92
C LEU A 90 -26.66 60.77 -6.28
N LEU A 91 -27.81 61.22 -6.80
CA LEU A 91 -28.31 60.74 -8.09
C LEU A 91 -27.37 61.12 -9.24
N PHE A 92 -26.87 62.36 -9.28
CA PHE A 92 -25.94 62.80 -10.32
C PHE A 92 -24.63 62.00 -10.28
N LEU A 93 -24.07 61.75 -9.10
CA LEU A 93 -22.84 60.97 -8.97
C LEU A 93 -23.01 59.52 -9.41
N LEU A 94 -24.19 58.92 -9.23
CA LEU A 94 -24.42 57.50 -9.53
C LEU A 94 -25.02 57.23 -10.92
N ALA A 95 -25.78 58.17 -11.48
CA ALA A 95 -26.47 57.98 -12.76
C ALA A 95 -25.56 58.17 -13.98
N SER A 96 -25.78 57.39 -15.04
CA SER A 96 -25.17 57.61 -16.37
C SER A 96 -25.89 58.72 -17.14
N HIS A 97 -27.20 58.85 -16.90
CA HIS A 97 -28.09 59.83 -17.53
C HIS A 97 -29.15 60.27 -16.53
N VAL A 98 -29.39 61.58 -16.43
CA VAL A 98 -30.44 62.15 -15.58
C VAL A 98 -31.46 62.88 -16.44
N LEU A 99 -32.74 62.58 -16.19
CA LEU A 99 -33.90 63.17 -16.80
C LEU A 99 -34.55 64.12 -15.78
N TYR A 100 -34.48 65.43 -16.00
CA TYR A 100 -35.11 66.40 -15.13
C TYR A 100 -36.48 66.79 -15.67
N VAL A 101 -37.55 66.36 -15.00
CA VAL A 101 -38.94 66.58 -15.45
C VAL A 101 -39.51 67.78 -14.73
N ARG A 102 -39.98 68.77 -15.49
CA ARG A 102 -40.66 69.95 -14.95
C ARG A 102 -41.84 70.38 -15.79
N ASP A 103 -42.76 71.09 -15.16
CA ASP A 103 -43.89 71.73 -15.83
C ASP A 103 -43.51 73.06 -16.50
N GLY A 104 -43.95 73.24 -17.74
CA GLY A 104 -43.77 74.44 -18.55
C GLY A 104 -42.32 74.78 -18.93
N ALA A 105 -42.07 76.08 -19.11
CA ALA A 105 -40.80 76.64 -19.56
C ALA A 105 -39.61 76.32 -18.61
N ILE A 106 -38.44 76.00 -19.16
CA ILE A 106 -37.25 75.58 -18.38
C ILE A 106 -36.76 76.67 -17.42
N ALA A 107 -36.85 77.93 -17.84
CA ALA A 107 -36.43 79.09 -17.06
C ALA A 107 -37.58 79.82 -16.36
N ARG A 108 -38.76 79.18 -16.18
CA ARG A 108 -39.95 79.80 -15.56
C ARG A 108 -39.62 80.46 -14.22
N ASP A 109 -38.80 79.79 -13.42
CA ASP A 109 -38.42 80.21 -12.06
C ASP A 109 -37.03 80.85 -12.02
N GLY A 110 -36.52 81.31 -13.18
CA GLY A 110 -35.19 81.89 -13.31
C GLY A 110 -34.06 80.94 -12.87
N PHE A 111 -34.22 79.63 -13.02
CA PHE A 111 -33.29 78.61 -12.53
C PHE A 111 -33.13 78.48 -11.00
N ALA A 112 -33.92 79.19 -10.18
CA ALA A 112 -33.81 79.10 -8.71
C ALA A 112 -34.01 77.67 -8.16
N ASN A 113 -34.86 76.87 -8.80
CA ASN A 113 -35.09 75.46 -8.45
C ASN A 113 -33.88 74.56 -8.67
N TRP A 114 -32.79 75.05 -9.27
CA TRP A 114 -31.54 74.32 -9.51
C TRP A 114 -30.44 74.66 -8.51
N SER A 115 -30.73 75.46 -7.48
CA SER A 115 -29.77 75.84 -6.43
C SER A 115 -29.11 74.64 -5.74
N PHE A 116 -29.76 73.47 -5.76
CA PHE A 116 -29.21 72.22 -5.26
C PHE A 116 -27.91 71.79 -5.96
N LEU A 117 -27.64 72.25 -7.18
CA LEU A 117 -26.40 71.93 -7.91
C LEU A 117 -25.16 72.49 -7.21
N GLN A 118 -25.31 73.52 -6.37
CA GLN A 118 -24.19 74.08 -5.61
C GLN A 118 -23.55 73.04 -4.68
N HIS A 119 -24.33 72.06 -4.19
CA HIS A 119 -23.81 70.97 -3.37
C HIS A 119 -22.79 70.09 -4.12
N LEU A 120 -22.85 69.99 -5.46
CA LEU A 120 -21.84 69.27 -6.24
C LEU A 120 -20.43 69.88 -6.12
N LEU A 121 -20.33 71.16 -5.77
CA LEU A 121 -19.05 71.83 -5.54
C LEU A 121 -18.36 71.37 -4.25
N ASN A 122 -19.11 70.71 -3.35
CA ASN A 122 -18.58 70.11 -2.13
C ASN A 122 -18.17 68.64 -2.31
N VAL A 123 -18.16 68.13 -3.55
CA VAL A 123 -17.74 66.77 -3.87
C VAL A 123 -16.29 66.78 -4.34
N ASP A 124 -15.46 66.03 -3.63
CA ASP A 124 -14.06 65.81 -3.96
C ASP A 124 -13.91 64.48 -4.73
N VAL A 125 -13.38 64.57 -5.94
CA VAL A 125 -13.16 63.45 -6.87
C VAL A 125 -11.68 63.28 -7.24
N VAL A 126 -10.81 64.02 -6.57
CA VAL A 126 -9.34 63.95 -6.66
C VAL A 126 -8.76 63.90 -5.26
N SER A 127 -7.56 63.35 -5.13
CA SER A 127 -6.88 63.32 -3.82
C SER A 127 -6.48 64.73 -3.37
N PRO A 128 -6.31 64.96 -2.05
CA PRO A 128 -5.83 66.24 -1.52
C PRO A 128 -4.50 66.70 -2.15
N ASP A 129 -3.59 65.77 -2.40
CA ASP A 129 -2.29 66.05 -3.02
C ASP A 129 -2.42 66.48 -4.48
N GLU A 130 -3.25 65.78 -5.27
CA GLU A 130 -3.57 66.16 -6.66
C GLU A 130 -4.26 67.53 -6.72
N GLN A 131 -5.17 67.80 -5.77
CA GLN A 131 -5.89 69.07 -5.69
C GLN A 131 -4.96 70.23 -5.31
N ALA A 132 -4.00 70.00 -4.42
CA ALA A 132 -3.00 70.99 -4.05
C ALA A 132 -2.06 71.32 -5.23
N ALA A 133 -1.70 70.33 -6.04
CA ALA A 133 -0.89 70.53 -7.24
C ALA A 133 -1.67 71.20 -8.38
N HIS A 134 -2.95 70.88 -8.53
CA HIS A 134 -3.80 71.35 -9.62
C HIS A 134 -5.21 71.74 -9.12
N PRO A 135 -5.43 73.01 -8.71
CA PRO A 135 -6.69 73.47 -8.11
C PRO A 135 -7.94 73.26 -8.96
N ASP A 136 -7.82 73.28 -10.29
CA ASP A 136 -8.95 73.11 -11.23
C ASP A 136 -9.23 71.64 -11.59
N LEU A 137 -8.41 70.70 -11.08
CA LEU A 137 -8.49 69.30 -11.45
C LEU A 137 -9.77 68.65 -10.92
N ASN A 138 -10.21 68.96 -9.69
CA ASN A 138 -11.45 68.44 -9.14
C ASN A 138 -12.65 68.72 -10.06
N THR A 139 -12.81 69.99 -10.45
CA THR A 139 -13.89 70.44 -11.33
C THR A 139 -13.80 69.76 -12.71
N THR A 140 -12.58 69.58 -13.23
CA THR A 140 -12.36 68.92 -14.52
C THR A 140 -12.72 67.43 -14.48
N VAL A 141 -12.35 66.72 -13.41
CA VAL A 141 -12.69 65.30 -13.22
C VAL A 141 -14.20 65.16 -12.93
N LEU A 142 -14.77 66.03 -12.12
CA LEU A 142 -16.21 66.02 -11.81
C LEU A 142 -17.06 66.17 -13.07
N LYS A 143 -16.69 67.07 -13.99
CA LYS A 143 -17.34 67.23 -15.32
C LYS A 143 -17.37 65.94 -16.14
N ARG A 144 -16.37 65.07 -15.99
CA ARG A 144 -16.30 63.78 -16.70
C ARG A 144 -17.15 62.69 -16.03
N LEU A 145 -17.36 62.80 -14.71
CA LEU A 145 -18.15 61.85 -13.93
C LEU A 145 -19.65 62.17 -13.93
N LEU A 146 -20.01 63.43 -14.22
CA LEU A 146 -21.40 63.85 -14.28
C LEU A 146 -22.13 63.25 -15.50
N PRO A 147 -23.42 62.92 -15.34
CA PRO A 147 -24.20 62.24 -16.37
C PRO A 147 -24.54 63.15 -17.54
N LYS A 148 -25.02 62.53 -18.62
CA LYS A 148 -25.85 63.25 -19.59
C LYS A 148 -27.06 63.84 -18.86
N LEU A 149 -27.41 65.09 -19.13
CA LEU A 149 -28.58 65.75 -18.53
C LEU A 149 -29.63 66.04 -19.60
N THR A 150 -30.80 65.42 -19.53
CA THR A 150 -31.92 65.75 -20.42
C THR A 150 -33.02 66.44 -19.65
N LEU A 151 -33.36 67.66 -20.06
CA LEU A 151 -34.46 68.41 -19.50
C LEU A 151 -35.76 68.03 -20.23
N ILE A 152 -36.78 67.73 -19.46
CA ILE A 152 -38.08 67.30 -19.95
C ILE A 152 -39.09 68.38 -19.57
N ALA A 153 -39.49 69.18 -20.56
CA ALA A 153 -40.51 70.19 -20.42
C ALA A 153 -41.89 69.57 -20.67
N VAL A 154 -42.72 69.55 -19.64
CA VAL A 154 -44.08 69.02 -19.68
C VAL A 154 -45.04 70.15 -20.07
N ASP A 155 -45.93 69.85 -21.03
CA ASP A 155 -46.97 70.77 -21.51
C ASP A 155 -46.45 72.14 -22.02
N LEU A 156 -45.18 72.18 -22.44
CA LEU A 156 -44.57 73.35 -23.08
C LEU A 156 -44.87 73.39 -24.58
N ASP A 157 -45.59 74.42 -25.01
CA ASP A 157 -45.95 74.61 -26.41
C ASP A 157 -44.80 75.19 -27.24
N LYS A 158 -44.69 74.79 -28.50
CA LYS A 158 -43.63 75.27 -29.42
C LYS A 158 -43.63 76.79 -29.60
N LYS A 159 -44.78 77.45 -29.44
CA LYS A 159 -44.91 78.92 -29.49
C LYS A 159 -44.18 79.58 -28.31
N GLU A 160 -44.23 78.98 -27.13
CA GLU A 160 -43.55 79.47 -25.92
C GLU A 160 -42.03 79.29 -26.01
N CYS A 161 -41.58 78.34 -26.84
CA CYS A 161 -40.18 78.18 -27.23
C CYS A 161 -39.73 79.17 -28.34
N GLY A 162 -40.56 80.15 -28.73
CA GLY A 162 -40.23 81.08 -29.83
C GLY A 162 -40.14 80.41 -31.21
N GLY A 163 -40.74 79.22 -31.39
CA GLY A 163 -40.68 78.44 -32.62
C GLY A 163 -39.46 77.51 -32.73
N ASP A 164 -38.50 77.61 -31.79
CA ASP A 164 -37.29 76.79 -31.79
C ASP A 164 -37.58 75.32 -31.50
N ALA A 165 -36.68 74.44 -31.93
CA ALA A 165 -36.62 73.07 -31.42
C ALA A 165 -36.18 73.07 -29.95
N PHE A 166 -36.68 72.13 -29.15
CA PHE A 166 -36.40 72.06 -27.71
C PHE A 166 -34.89 72.13 -27.34
N PRO A 167 -33.96 71.45 -28.04
CA PRO A 167 -32.53 71.57 -27.73
C PRO A 167 -31.99 72.99 -27.94
N LEU A 168 -32.39 73.64 -29.04
CA LEU A 168 -31.99 75.02 -29.33
C LEU A 168 -32.59 76.01 -28.33
N TYR A 169 -33.83 75.77 -27.91
CA TYR A 169 -34.49 76.54 -26.85
C TYR A 169 -33.71 76.48 -25.53
N LEU A 170 -33.22 75.29 -25.13
CA LEU A 170 -32.40 75.12 -23.94
C LEU A 170 -31.10 75.91 -24.04
N GLU A 171 -30.36 75.80 -25.14
CA GLU A 171 -29.10 76.52 -25.31
C GLU A 171 -29.30 78.05 -25.31
N LYS A 172 -30.39 78.55 -25.90
CA LYS A 172 -30.76 79.97 -25.80
C LYS A 172 -31.08 80.39 -24.37
N ALA A 173 -31.82 79.57 -23.63
CA ALA A 173 -32.15 79.84 -22.23
C ALA A 173 -30.90 79.87 -21.33
N LEU A 174 -29.92 79.00 -21.58
CA LEU A 174 -28.65 78.93 -20.84
C LEU A 174 -27.66 80.03 -21.24
N SER A 175 -27.67 80.49 -22.48
CA SER A 175 -26.77 81.54 -22.99
C SER A 175 -27.27 82.98 -22.75
N THR A 176 -28.55 83.16 -22.42
CA THR A 176 -29.16 84.48 -22.21
C THR A 176 -29.32 84.75 -20.71
N PRO A 177 -28.34 85.37 -20.02
CA PRO A 177 -28.49 85.75 -18.64
C PRO A 177 -29.53 86.88 -18.53
N LYS A 178 -30.49 86.73 -17.63
CA LYS A 178 -31.46 87.79 -17.26
C LYS A 178 -31.26 88.16 -15.80
N ALA A 179 -31.56 89.41 -15.44
CA ALA A 179 -31.45 89.87 -14.06
C ALA A 179 -32.34 89.08 -13.07
N SER A 180 -33.41 88.45 -13.57
CA SER A 180 -34.31 87.60 -12.78
C SER A 180 -33.83 86.15 -12.65
N HIS A 181 -32.70 85.78 -13.26
CA HIS A 181 -32.16 84.42 -13.17
C HIS A 181 -31.16 84.30 -12.01
N ASP A 182 -31.17 83.13 -11.36
CA ASP A 182 -30.06 82.65 -10.56
C ASP A 182 -28.89 82.30 -11.49
N GLY A 183 -28.00 83.29 -11.67
CA GLY A 183 -26.84 83.19 -12.55
C GLY A 183 -25.87 82.07 -12.15
N LEU A 184 -25.78 81.72 -10.86
CA LEU A 184 -24.90 80.66 -10.39
C LEU A 184 -25.42 79.30 -10.85
N SER A 185 -26.69 79.01 -10.61
CA SER A 185 -27.32 77.75 -11.05
C SER A 185 -27.31 77.62 -12.58
N GLN A 186 -27.60 78.71 -13.30
CA GLN A 186 -27.50 78.76 -14.76
C GLN A 186 -26.07 78.45 -15.25
N ALA A 187 -25.05 79.02 -14.61
CA ALA A 187 -23.65 78.77 -14.94
C ALA A 187 -23.24 77.32 -14.61
N LEU A 188 -23.68 76.76 -13.49
CA LEU A 188 -23.38 75.38 -13.11
C LEU A 188 -23.97 74.38 -14.11
N ILE A 189 -25.21 74.57 -14.56
CA ILE A 189 -25.80 73.72 -15.61
C ILE A 189 -24.96 73.79 -16.88
N SER A 190 -24.54 74.98 -17.29
CA SER A 190 -23.78 75.19 -18.53
C SER A 190 -22.35 74.63 -18.45
N GLN A 191 -21.69 74.75 -17.30
CA GLN A 191 -20.27 74.41 -17.14
C GLN A 191 -20.04 72.97 -16.71
N LEU A 192 -20.87 72.42 -15.81
CA LEU A 192 -20.67 71.09 -15.24
C LEU A 192 -21.16 69.97 -16.18
N PHE A 193 -22.25 70.19 -16.91
CA PHE A 193 -22.85 69.19 -17.80
C PHE A 193 -22.44 69.43 -19.25
N THR A 194 -21.48 68.63 -19.72
CA THR A 194 -20.93 68.69 -21.08
C THR A 194 -21.87 68.09 -22.13
N SER A 195 -22.70 67.12 -21.73
CA SER A 195 -23.74 66.52 -22.55
C SER A 195 -25.11 66.87 -21.97
N ARG A 196 -25.85 67.72 -22.67
CA ARG A 196 -27.20 68.12 -22.27
C ARG A 196 -28.15 68.16 -23.45
N ASP A 197 -29.42 67.90 -23.19
CA ASP A 197 -30.47 67.87 -24.21
C ASP A 197 -31.80 68.34 -23.62
N CYS A 198 -32.77 68.64 -24.49
CA CYS A 198 -34.11 69.04 -24.08
C CYS A 198 -35.20 68.43 -24.96
N ILE A 199 -36.23 67.90 -24.31
CA ILE A 199 -37.40 67.33 -24.98
C ILE A 199 -38.71 67.85 -24.38
N GLY A 200 -39.71 68.04 -25.23
CA GLY A 200 -41.09 68.29 -24.81
C GLY A 200 -41.92 67.02 -24.74
N ILE A 201 -42.73 66.89 -23.69
CA ILE A 201 -43.77 65.85 -23.55
C ILE A 201 -45.08 66.48 -23.09
N LYS A 202 -46.21 65.78 -23.32
CA LYS A 202 -47.52 66.20 -22.82
C LYS A 202 -47.94 65.34 -21.62
N THR A 203 -48.62 65.91 -20.63
CA THR A 203 -49.18 65.15 -19.49
C THR A 203 -50.09 64.00 -19.93
N SER A 204 -50.79 64.16 -21.07
CA SER A 204 -51.62 63.12 -21.67
C SER A 204 -50.86 61.87 -22.13
N THR A 205 -49.52 61.94 -22.24
CA THR A 205 -48.68 60.80 -22.62
C THR A 205 -48.31 59.91 -21.43
N PHE A 206 -48.64 60.32 -20.20
CA PHE A 206 -48.34 59.55 -19.00
C PHE A 206 -49.35 58.40 -18.90
N LYS A 207 -48.86 57.16 -18.86
CA LYS A 207 -49.75 55.99 -18.68
C LYS A 207 -50.42 56.00 -17.32
N VAL A 208 -49.72 56.52 -16.31
CA VAL A 208 -50.25 56.76 -14.97
C VAL A 208 -50.26 58.28 -14.71
N PRO A 209 -51.41 58.87 -14.32
CA PRO A 209 -51.50 60.29 -14.05
C PRO A 209 -50.46 60.74 -13.02
N GLY A 210 -49.68 61.78 -13.34
CA GLY A 210 -48.64 62.30 -12.45
C GLY A 210 -47.40 61.41 -12.31
N ALA A 211 -47.22 60.40 -13.15
CA ALA A 211 -46.06 59.51 -13.13
C ALA A 211 -45.27 59.65 -14.44
N PRO A 212 -44.33 60.62 -14.53
CA PRO A 212 -43.62 60.90 -15.78
C PRO A 212 -42.74 59.72 -16.24
N HIS A 213 -42.23 58.90 -15.32
CA HIS A 213 -41.50 57.67 -15.61
C HIS A 213 -42.30 56.64 -16.43
N SER A 214 -43.64 56.79 -16.50
CA SER A 214 -44.52 55.90 -17.28
C SER A 214 -44.69 56.32 -18.74
N ALA A 215 -44.21 57.52 -19.11
CA ALA A 215 -44.38 58.08 -20.45
C ALA A 215 -43.46 57.36 -21.46
N ALA A 216 -44.01 56.99 -22.63
CA ALA A 216 -43.27 56.25 -23.65
C ALA A 216 -42.01 57.00 -24.13
N LYS A 217 -42.08 58.32 -24.24
CA LYS A 217 -40.95 59.16 -24.66
C LYS A 217 -39.84 59.25 -23.60
N VAL A 218 -40.19 59.19 -22.32
CA VAL A 218 -39.22 59.12 -21.22
C VAL A 218 -38.48 57.78 -21.26
N LEU A 219 -39.20 56.68 -21.45
CA LEU A 219 -38.61 55.35 -21.59
C LEU A 219 -37.73 55.25 -22.84
N SER A 220 -38.16 55.84 -23.96
CA SER A 220 -37.37 55.87 -25.19
C SER A 220 -36.03 56.57 -25.00
N VAL A 221 -36.02 57.70 -24.28
CA VAL A 221 -34.77 58.42 -23.99
C VAL A 221 -33.92 57.67 -22.96
N ALA A 222 -34.56 56.98 -22.00
CA ALA A 222 -33.85 56.12 -21.06
C ALA A 222 -33.21 54.88 -21.72
N THR A 223 -33.75 54.43 -22.87
CA THR A 223 -33.19 53.33 -23.67
C THR A 223 -32.14 53.77 -24.69
N ASP A 224 -31.88 55.08 -24.84
CA ASP A 224 -30.83 55.53 -25.75
C ASP A 224 -29.50 54.86 -25.36
N PRO A 225 -28.69 54.39 -26.33
CA PRO A 225 -27.41 53.77 -26.03
C PRO A 225 -26.49 54.79 -25.35
N LEU A 226 -26.33 54.62 -24.04
CA LEU A 226 -25.46 55.45 -23.20
C LEU A 226 -24.16 54.70 -22.94
N PRO A 227 -23.01 55.38 -22.93
CA PRO A 227 -21.79 54.77 -22.46
C PRO A 227 -22.01 54.33 -20.99
N PRO A 228 -21.66 53.09 -20.62
CA PRO A 228 -21.78 52.63 -19.25
C PRO A 228 -20.96 53.52 -18.32
N LYS A 229 -21.50 53.87 -17.15
CA LYS A 229 -20.83 54.76 -16.21
C LYS A 229 -19.53 54.12 -15.71
N THR A 230 -18.47 54.91 -15.73
CA THR A 230 -17.17 54.52 -15.18
C THR A 230 -16.78 55.44 -14.05
N PHE A 231 -16.21 54.86 -13.00
CA PHE A 231 -15.55 55.58 -11.94
C PHE A 231 -14.06 55.27 -12.03
N PHE A 232 -13.26 56.30 -12.28
CA PHE A 232 -11.80 56.21 -12.23
C PHE A 232 -11.24 55.03 -13.06
N GLY A 233 -11.77 54.85 -14.27
CA GLY A 233 -11.36 53.80 -15.21
C GLY A 233 -11.97 52.42 -14.95
N ARG A 234 -13.09 52.33 -14.22
CA ARG A 234 -13.75 51.06 -13.92
C ARG A 234 -15.27 51.16 -14.08
N PHE A 235 -15.86 50.20 -14.75
CA PHE A 235 -17.32 50.07 -14.87
C PHE A 235 -17.94 49.74 -13.51
N LEU A 236 -19.07 50.38 -13.22
CA LEU A 236 -19.83 50.10 -12.01
C LEU A 236 -20.56 48.75 -12.14
N SER A 237 -20.52 47.92 -11.10
CA SER A 237 -21.35 46.70 -11.00
C SER A 237 -22.43 46.84 -9.94
N CYS A 238 -23.44 45.96 -9.99
CA CYS A 238 -24.57 46.01 -9.05
C CYS A 238 -24.12 45.93 -7.58
N GLY A 239 -23.21 45.02 -7.23
CA GLY A 239 -22.71 44.86 -5.86
C GLY A 239 -21.93 46.10 -5.40
N VAL A 240 -21.02 46.61 -6.22
CA VAL A 240 -20.27 47.84 -5.89
C VAL A 240 -21.21 49.05 -5.78
N PHE A 241 -22.25 49.14 -6.62
CA PHE A 241 -23.27 50.19 -6.55
C PHE A 241 -24.01 50.17 -5.21
N VAL A 242 -24.45 49.01 -4.72
CA VAL A 242 -25.16 48.90 -3.44
C VAL A 242 -24.28 49.35 -2.28
N HIS A 243 -23.03 48.86 -2.21
CA HIS A 243 -22.11 49.28 -1.15
C HIS A 243 -21.71 50.75 -1.24
N LEU A 244 -21.56 51.29 -2.46
CA LEU A 244 -21.29 52.71 -2.68
C LEU A 244 -22.47 53.57 -2.23
N LEU A 245 -23.68 53.16 -2.58
CA LEU A 245 -24.91 53.80 -2.14
C LEU A 245 -25.02 53.79 -0.61
N SER A 246 -24.77 52.64 0.03
CA SER A 246 -24.76 52.52 1.48
C SER A 246 -23.73 53.44 2.15
N ALA A 247 -22.52 53.55 1.59
CA ALA A 247 -21.48 54.41 2.13
C ALA A 247 -21.82 55.90 2.00
N LEU A 248 -22.40 56.31 0.87
CA LEU A 248 -22.81 57.70 0.64
C LEU A 248 -24.04 58.09 1.47
N VAL A 249 -24.97 57.15 1.68
CA VAL A 249 -26.12 57.33 2.58
C VAL A 249 -25.64 57.61 4.01
N ALA A 250 -24.65 56.86 4.50
CA ALA A 250 -24.04 57.11 5.80
C ALA A 250 -23.30 58.46 5.87
N ALA A 251 -22.79 58.95 4.74
CA ALA A 251 -22.07 60.22 4.62
C ALA A 251 -22.96 61.43 4.29
N LYS A 252 -24.30 61.29 4.31
CA LYS A 252 -25.24 62.33 3.84
C LYS A 252 -25.03 63.71 4.49
N ASP A 253 -24.67 63.74 5.78
CA ASP A 253 -24.50 64.96 6.57
C ASP A 253 -23.05 65.48 6.56
N ALA A 254 -22.15 64.82 5.83
CA ALA A 254 -20.77 65.28 5.70
C ALA A 254 -20.70 66.60 4.94
N ALA A 255 -19.93 67.56 5.46
CA ALA A 255 -19.77 68.88 4.85
C ALA A 255 -19.16 68.84 3.43
N ARG A 256 -18.33 67.82 3.17
CA ARG A 256 -17.77 67.52 1.85
C ARG A 256 -17.82 66.01 1.62
N TRP A 257 -18.07 65.61 0.38
CA TRP A 257 -18.09 64.20 -0.01
C TRP A 257 -16.79 63.85 -0.72
N ASP A 258 -15.87 63.15 -0.06
CA ASP A 258 -14.71 62.54 -0.72
C ASP A 258 -15.13 61.29 -1.49
N PHE A 259 -15.77 61.52 -2.63
CA PHE A 259 -16.32 60.46 -3.46
C PHE A 259 -15.23 59.53 -3.98
N ARG A 260 -14.02 60.04 -4.26
CA ARG A 260 -12.91 59.21 -4.71
C ARG A 260 -12.47 58.23 -3.62
N ALA A 261 -12.24 58.70 -2.40
CA ALA A 261 -11.85 57.82 -1.29
C ALA A 261 -12.92 56.77 -0.99
N VAL A 262 -14.19 57.18 -0.98
CA VAL A 262 -15.32 56.25 -0.76
C VAL A 262 -15.38 55.19 -1.87
N ALA A 263 -15.34 55.60 -3.14
CA ALA A 263 -15.39 54.66 -4.27
C ALA A 263 -14.22 53.67 -4.26
N PHE A 264 -13.00 54.13 -3.92
CA PHE A 264 -11.83 53.28 -3.80
C PHE A 264 -11.94 52.31 -2.63
N SER A 265 -12.34 52.80 -1.46
CA SER A 265 -12.51 51.97 -0.26
C SER A 265 -13.55 50.87 -0.51
N VAL A 266 -14.73 51.24 -1.00
CA VAL A 266 -15.80 50.28 -1.31
C VAL A 266 -15.35 49.24 -2.33
N SER A 267 -14.73 49.67 -3.43
CA SER A 267 -14.27 48.74 -4.48
C SER A 267 -13.19 47.79 -3.96
N ARG A 268 -12.25 48.27 -3.16
CA ARG A 268 -11.16 47.47 -2.58
C ARG A 268 -11.66 46.48 -1.55
N THR A 269 -12.56 46.90 -0.65
CA THR A 269 -13.19 46.00 0.33
C THR A 269 -14.00 44.92 -0.38
N TYR A 270 -14.76 45.28 -1.41
CA TYR A 270 -15.50 44.30 -2.21
C TYR A 270 -14.57 43.28 -2.90
N TRP A 271 -13.43 43.75 -3.43
CA TRP A 271 -12.41 42.88 -4.00
C TRP A 271 -11.79 41.93 -2.97
N GLN A 272 -11.47 42.42 -1.76
CA GLN A 272 -10.95 41.58 -0.69
C GLN A 272 -11.93 40.49 -0.30
N ASN A 273 -13.20 40.84 -0.10
CA ASN A 273 -14.25 39.86 0.21
C ASN A 273 -14.38 38.80 -0.88
N LEU A 274 -14.29 39.21 -2.16
CA LEU A 274 -14.34 38.29 -3.29
C LEU A 274 -13.09 37.38 -3.35
N LEU A 275 -11.92 37.92 -3.02
CA LEU A 275 -10.67 37.16 -2.93
C LEU A 275 -10.71 36.13 -1.81
N ASP A 276 -11.18 36.52 -0.62
CA ASP A 276 -11.35 35.63 0.52
C ASP A 276 -12.38 34.54 0.23
N ALA A 277 -13.48 34.88 -0.46
CA ALA A 277 -14.46 33.92 -0.94
C ALA A 277 -13.86 32.94 -1.96
N ALA A 278 -12.97 33.38 -2.86
CA ALA A 278 -12.27 32.52 -3.80
C ALA A 278 -11.29 31.57 -3.09
N ILE A 279 -10.54 32.06 -2.10
CA ILE A 279 -9.64 31.25 -1.29
C ILE A 279 -10.43 30.19 -0.50
N THR A 280 -11.54 30.60 0.10
CA THR A 280 -12.45 29.70 0.84
C THR A 280 -13.04 28.64 -0.09
N MET A 281 -13.53 29.04 -1.26
CA MET A 281 -14.05 28.11 -2.28
C MET A 281 -12.98 27.09 -2.71
N TYR A 282 -11.73 27.52 -2.90
CA TYR A 282 -10.64 26.61 -3.22
C TYR A 282 -10.43 25.57 -2.12
N ALA A 283 -10.34 26.00 -0.86
CA ALA A 283 -10.16 25.10 0.28
C ALA A 283 -11.36 24.13 0.41
N ASP A 284 -12.58 24.65 0.35
CA ASP A 284 -13.81 23.86 0.40
C ASP A 284 -13.85 22.80 -0.71
N HIS A 285 -13.50 23.16 -1.94
CA HIS A 285 -13.47 22.21 -3.06
C HIS A 285 -12.40 21.14 -2.88
N MET A 286 -11.21 21.50 -2.38
CA MET A 286 -10.13 20.53 -2.08
C MET A 286 -10.58 19.53 -1.02
N HIS A 287 -11.13 19.99 0.11
CA HIS A 287 -11.61 19.14 1.20
C HIS A 287 -12.92 18.40 0.87
N ALA A 288 -13.72 18.91 -0.07
CA ALA A 288 -14.89 18.19 -0.57
C ALA A 288 -14.48 17.02 -1.48
N LYS A 289 -13.53 17.22 -2.39
CA LYS A 289 -13.08 16.18 -3.33
C LYS A 289 -12.16 15.13 -2.69
N LEU A 290 -11.39 15.51 -1.67
CA LEU A 290 -10.41 14.65 -1.02
C LEU A 290 -10.83 14.30 0.40
N LEU A 291 -10.67 13.02 0.75
CA LEU A 291 -10.96 12.48 2.07
C LEU A 291 -9.66 12.07 2.78
N PRO A 292 -9.56 12.29 4.09
CA PRO A 292 -8.42 11.83 4.87
C PRO A 292 -8.27 10.31 4.76
N TYR A 293 -7.04 9.83 4.91
CA TYR A 293 -6.77 8.40 4.99
C TYR A 293 -7.35 7.83 6.29
N ASP A 294 -8.10 6.74 6.14
CA ASP A 294 -8.54 5.91 7.24
C ASP A 294 -7.49 4.81 7.44
N ASP A 295 -7.05 4.62 8.68
CA ASP A 295 -6.03 3.64 8.98
C ASP A 295 -6.60 2.22 8.83
N VAL A 296 -6.35 1.59 7.68
CA VAL A 296 -6.88 0.26 7.37
C VAL A 296 -6.00 -0.81 8.03
N GLU A 297 -6.62 -1.75 8.74
CA GLU A 297 -5.97 -3.01 9.11
C GLU A 297 -5.80 -3.85 7.84
N LEU A 298 -4.56 -3.90 7.33
CA LEU A 298 -4.20 -4.70 6.17
C LEU A 298 -3.92 -6.13 6.61
N ASP A 299 -4.88 -7.02 6.40
CA ASP A 299 -4.71 -8.47 6.55
C ASP A 299 -4.56 -9.16 5.19
N ASN A 300 -4.22 -10.44 5.21
CA ASN A 300 -4.08 -11.25 4.00
C ASN A 300 -5.36 -11.27 3.16
N SER A 301 -6.54 -11.21 3.80
CA SER A 301 -7.83 -11.24 3.11
C SER A 301 -8.08 -9.93 2.34
N MET A 302 -7.75 -8.79 2.93
CA MET A 302 -7.80 -7.46 2.32
C MET A 302 -6.81 -7.33 1.18
N VAL A 303 -5.58 -7.84 1.32
CA VAL A 303 -4.58 -7.83 0.22
C VAL A 303 -5.07 -8.65 -0.97
N VAL A 304 -5.66 -9.83 -0.74
CA VAL A 304 -6.29 -10.64 -1.81
C VAL A 304 -7.44 -9.88 -2.45
N ALA A 305 -8.36 -9.31 -1.65
CA ALA A 305 -9.51 -8.57 -2.15
C ALA A 305 -9.10 -7.33 -2.97
N LEU A 306 -8.11 -6.56 -2.52
CA LEU A 306 -7.57 -5.41 -3.25
C LEU A 306 -6.93 -5.82 -4.58
N THR A 307 -6.24 -6.95 -4.59
CA THR A 307 -5.61 -7.50 -5.80
C THR A 307 -6.67 -7.99 -6.79
N GLU A 308 -7.68 -8.71 -6.32
CA GLU A 308 -8.79 -9.20 -7.13
C GLU A 308 -9.66 -8.06 -7.66
N ALA A 309 -9.92 -7.04 -6.85
CA ALA A 309 -10.64 -5.85 -7.28
C ALA A 309 -9.89 -5.10 -8.39
N LYS A 310 -8.56 -4.97 -8.30
CA LYS A 310 -7.72 -4.39 -9.36
C LYS A 310 -7.66 -5.27 -10.62
N LEU A 311 -7.76 -6.61 -10.48
CA LEU A 311 -7.75 -7.56 -11.60
C LEU A 311 -9.11 -7.66 -12.33
N HIS A 312 -10.23 -7.55 -11.62
CA HIS A 312 -11.59 -7.74 -12.17
C HIS A 312 -12.31 -6.41 -12.49
N GLY A 313 -11.57 -5.31 -12.68
CA GLY A 313 -12.14 -4.05 -13.18
C GLY A 313 -12.82 -3.15 -12.13
N GLY A 314 -12.41 -3.15 -10.86
CA GLY A 314 -12.85 -2.14 -9.89
C GLY A 314 -12.11 -0.79 -10.06
N ASP A 315 -12.88 0.32 -10.14
CA ASP A 315 -12.56 1.79 -10.18
C ASP A 315 -11.33 2.30 -10.99
N ALA A 316 -10.46 1.42 -11.50
CA ALA A 316 -9.24 1.73 -12.24
C ALA A 316 -9.08 0.89 -13.53
N GLY A 317 -10.17 0.24 -14.00
CA GLY A 317 -10.30 -0.36 -15.33
C GLY A 317 -9.02 -0.89 -15.97
N LEU A 318 -8.59 -2.08 -15.56
CA LEU A 318 -7.73 -2.92 -16.39
C LEU A 318 -8.59 -4.09 -16.84
N ASP A 319 -8.73 -4.28 -18.15
CA ASP A 319 -9.24 -5.56 -18.66
C ASP A 319 -8.21 -6.64 -18.32
N ASN A 320 -8.64 -7.89 -18.13
CA ASN A 320 -7.73 -9.03 -17.90
C ASN A 320 -6.63 -9.16 -18.97
N ASP A 321 -6.79 -8.48 -20.12
CA ASP A 321 -5.80 -8.40 -21.17
C ASP A 321 -4.64 -7.44 -20.89
N ASP A 322 -4.69 -6.54 -19.89
CA ASP A 322 -3.65 -5.53 -19.66
C ASP A 322 -2.49 -5.99 -18.76
N VAL A 323 -2.62 -7.12 -18.07
CA VAL A 323 -1.62 -7.64 -17.12
C VAL A 323 -1.34 -9.12 -17.40
N ILE A 324 -0.07 -9.50 -17.55
CA ILE A 324 0.33 -10.89 -17.75
C ILE A 324 0.50 -11.59 -16.40
N LEU A 325 -0.37 -12.56 -16.09
CA LEU A 325 -0.28 -13.36 -14.87
C LEU A 325 0.81 -14.43 -15.00
N ILE A 326 1.76 -14.43 -14.06
CA ILE A 326 2.83 -15.44 -13.97
C ILE A 326 2.51 -16.36 -12.79
N ASP A 327 2.20 -17.61 -13.07
CA ASP A 327 2.10 -18.66 -12.07
C ASP A 327 3.33 -19.58 -12.15
N ARG A 328 4.21 -19.51 -11.14
CA ARG A 328 5.41 -20.37 -11.05
C ARG A 328 5.09 -21.80 -10.59
N SER A 329 3.85 -22.09 -10.18
CA SER A 329 3.42 -23.40 -9.66
C SER A 329 2.87 -24.34 -10.74
N THR A 330 2.39 -23.81 -11.86
CA THR A 330 1.91 -24.58 -13.01
C THR A 330 2.84 -24.40 -14.20
N ASN A 331 3.34 -25.52 -14.74
CA ASN A 331 4.09 -25.57 -16.02
C ASN A 331 3.19 -25.24 -17.23
N SER A 332 2.51 -24.09 -17.22
CA SER A 332 1.55 -23.69 -18.26
C SER A 332 2.19 -22.72 -19.27
N ALA A 333 2.62 -23.30 -20.38
CA ALA A 333 2.64 -22.85 -21.79
C ALA A 333 3.11 -21.45 -22.27
N GLY A 334 3.42 -20.46 -21.43
CA GLY A 334 3.73 -19.10 -21.93
C GLY A 334 5.08 -18.50 -21.54
N VAL A 335 5.70 -18.96 -20.46
CA VAL A 335 6.82 -18.27 -19.81
C VAL A 335 7.93 -19.26 -19.53
N THR A 336 9.10 -19.07 -20.14
CA THR A 336 10.29 -19.91 -19.90
C THR A 336 11.22 -19.24 -18.91
N PHE A 337 11.58 -19.97 -17.86
CA PHE A 337 12.59 -19.55 -16.89
C PHE A 337 13.95 -20.16 -17.27
N ASP A 338 15.05 -19.47 -16.96
CA ASP A 338 16.40 -20.01 -17.10
C ASP A 338 16.78 -20.94 -15.92
N GLU A 339 17.98 -21.52 -15.99
CA GLU A 339 18.51 -22.45 -14.97
C GLU A 339 18.71 -21.82 -13.58
N TYR A 340 18.62 -20.49 -13.48
CA TYR A 340 18.70 -19.72 -12.23
C TYR A 340 17.33 -19.19 -11.78
N GLY A 341 16.24 -19.57 -12.47
CA GLY A 341 14.87 -19.14 -12.16
C GLY A 341 14.53 -17.73 -12.65
N ASN A 342 15.32 -17.13 -13.53
CA ASN A 342 15.00 -15.83 -14.12
C ASN A 342 14.05 -16.00 -15.31
N LEU A 343 13.10 -15.08 -15.47
CA LEU A 343 12.26 -15.01 -16.67
C LEU A 343 13.14 -14.79 -17.92
N LYS A 344 13.08 -15.65 -18.93
CA LYS A 344 13.70 -15.37 -20.24
C LYS A 344 12.93 -14.22 -20.88
N LYS A 345 13.52 -13.02 -20.88
CA LYS A 345 12.91 -11.82 -21.47
C LYS A 345 12.61 -12.05 -22.96
N SER A 346 11.35 -12.11 -23.35
CA SER A 346 10.98 -11.81 -24.73
C SER A 346 11.09 -10.29 -24.90
N HIS A 347 12.16 -9.84 -25.54
CA HIS A 347 12.32 -8.45 -25.95
C HIS A 347 11.26 -8.11 -27.01
N SER A 348 10.12 -7.57 -26.61
CA SER A 348 9.28 -6.75 -27.48
C SER A 348 9.03 -5.41 -26.80
N SER A 349 9.31 -4.33 -27.54
CA SER A 349 9.05 -2.95 -27.13
C SER A 349 7.54 -2.75 -27.05
N GLY A 350 6.98 -2.87 -25.85
CA GLY A 350 5.54 -2.82 -25.57
C GLY A 350 5.05 -3.82 -24.50
N ALA A 351 5.93 -4.37 -23.66
CA ALA A 351 5.58 -5.41 -22.71
C ALA A 351 4.61 -4.91 -21.63
N LYS A 352 3.44 -5.56 -21.56
CA LYS A 352 2.42 -5.39 -20.52
C LYS A 352 3.00 -5.69 -19.12
N PRO A 353 2.57 -5.01 -18.05
CA PRO A 353 3.01 -5.30 -16.69
C PRO A 353 2.73 -6.77 -16.33
N THR A 354 3.66 -7.42 -15.65
CA THR A 354 3.54 -8.81 -15.21
C THR A 354 3.23 -8.89 -13.71
N LEU A 355 2.25 -9.71 -13.34
CA LEU A 355 1.90 -10.00 -11.94
C LEU A 355 2.25 -11.44 -11.59
N ASP A 356 3.19 -11.65 -10.67
CA ASP A 356 3.49 -12.98 -10.12
C ASP A 356 2.45 -13.36 -9.05
N VAL A 357 1.59 -14.31 -9.39
CA VAL A 357 0.48 -14.74 -8.52
C VAL A 357 0.92 -15.76 -7.47
N GLY A 358 2.21 -16.12 -7.40
CA GLY A 358 2.70 -17.15 -6.47
C GLY A 358 2.51 -16.81 -4.99
N ILE A 359 2.50 -15.53 -4.61
CA ILE A 359 2.14 -15.11 -3.24
C ILE A 359 0.62 -15.03 -3.09
N LEU A 360 -0.08 -14.51 -4.10
CA LEU A 360 -1.54 -14.42 -4.10
C LEU A 360 -2.20 -15.80 -3.92
N ALA A 361 -1.69 -16.81 -4.63
CA ALA A 361 -2.13 -18.20 -4.52
C ALA A 361 -1.86 -18.77 -3.11
N PHE A 362 -0.69 -18.49 -2.52
CA PHE A 362 -0.37 -18.89 -1.14
C PHE A 362 -1.29 -18.23 -0.12
N LEU A 363 -1.56 -16.93 -0.26
CA LEU A 363 -2.49 -16.20 0.60
C LEU A 363 -3.92 -16.77 0.50
N LYS A 364 -4.34 -17.22 -0.69
CA LYS A 364 -5.63 -17.88 -0.91
C LYS A 364 -5.72 -19.27 -0.30
N THR A 365 -4.65 -20.07 -0.34
CA THR A 365 -4.65 -21.46 0.17
C THR A 365 -4.39 -21.56 1.66
N ALA A 366 -3.61 -20.65 2.25
CA ALA A 366 -3.32 -20.61 3.69
C ALA A 366 -4.52 -20.23 4.58
N LYS A 367 -5.70 -19.99 3.98
CA LYS A 367 -6.95 -19.51 4.60
C LYS A 367 -7.45 -20.33 5.81
N SER A 368 -7.09 -21.61 5.93
CA SER A 368 -7.57 -22.51 7.01
C SER A 368 -6.59 -22.66 8.19
N THR A 369 -5.28 -22.57 7.97
CA THR A 369 -4.25 -22.80 9.00
C THR A 369 -3.66 -21.50 9.56
N LEU A 370 -3.58 -20.42 8.77
CA LEU A 370 -2.91 -19.18 9.17
C LEU A 370 -3.75 -18.28 10.09
N ASN A 371 -5.08 -18.31 9.95
CA ASN A 371 -5.98 -17.51 10.78
C ASN A 371 -5.90 -17.82 12.29
N ARG A 372 -5.40 -19.01 12.65
CA ARG A 372 -5.31 -19.48 14.05
C ARG A 372 -4.05 -19.01 14.79
N GLN A 373 -3.04 -18.50 14.08
CA GLN A 373 -1.82 -17.95 14.70
C GLN A 373 -1.85 -16.41 14.86
N MET A 374 -2.90 -15.72 14.38
CA MET A 374 -2.98 -14.25 14.46
C MET A 374 -4.33 -13.70 14.94
N THR A 375 -5.13 -14.49 15.65
CA THR A 375 -6.33 -13.98 16.34
C THR A 375 -6.16 -14.00 17.86
N MET A 376 -5.39 -13.03 18.36
CA MET A 376 -5.63 -12.43 19.66
C MET A 376 -6.15 -11.02 19.38
N VAL A 377 -7.47 -10.89 19.37
CA VAL A 377 -8.27 -9.65 19.36
C VAL A 377 -7.75 -8.55 18.43
N ALA A 378 -8.31 -8.44 17.22
CA ALA A 378 -8.18 -7.22 16.43
C ALA A 378 -8.78 -6.06 17.23
N PRO A 379 -7.98 -5.09 17.72
CA PRO A 379 -8.55 -3.86 18.20
C PRO A 379 -9.06 -3.11 16.98
N LYS A 380 -10.29 -2.56 17.02
CA LYS A 380 -10.54 -1.34 16.22
C LYS A 380 -9.33 -0.41 16.44
N PRO A 381 -8.80 0.31 15.43
CA PRO A 381 -7.68 1.22 15.68
C PRO A 381 -8.12 2.26 16.72
N THR A 382 -7.82 1.99 17.98
CA THR A 382 -8.09 2.83 19.15
C THR A 382 -6.93 3.80 19.39
N VAL A 383 -5.85 3.67 18.62
CA VAL A 383 -4.63 4.46 18.76
C VAL A 383 -4.37 5.15 17.43
N ALA A 384 -4.28 6.48 17.49
CA ALA A 384 -3.84 7.31 16.39
C ALA A 384 -2.53 6.75 15.79
N ASN A 385 -2.45 6.63 14.46
CA ASN A 385 -1.20 6.29 13.79
C ASN A 385 -0.25 7.51 13.92
N PRO A 386 0.77 7.44 14.79
CA PRO A 386 1.56 8.60 15.18
C PRO A 386 2.38 9.17 14.01
N TRP A 387 2.53 8.41 12.93
CA TRP A 387 3.33 8.79 11.77
C TRP A 387 2.52 9.52 10.68
N CYS A 388 1.19 9.33 10.61
CA CYS A 388 0.35 9.99 9.61
C CYS A 388 -0.69 10.95 10.20
N ASP A 389 -1.20 10.70 11.40
CA ASP A 389 -2.28 11.50 11.98
C ASP A 389 -1.97 12.98 12.21
N PRO A 390 -0.73 13.40 12.56
CA PRO A 390 -0.39 14.82 12.66
C PRO A 390 -0.63 15.60 11.35
N TYR A 391 -0.51 14.93 10.20
CA TYR A 391 -0.72 15.54 8.88
C TYR A 391 -2.18 15.52 8.43
N LEU A 392 -3.01 14.68 9.05
CA LEU A 392 -4.43 14.53 8.71
C LEU A 392 -5.37 15.35 9.60
N LEU A 393 -4.86 15.90 10.70
CA LEU A 393 -5.64 16.65 11.69
C LEU A 393 -6.43 17.80 11.04
N ASN A 394 -5.73 18.68 10.31
CA ASN A 394 -6.36 19.81 9.61
C ASN A 394 -7.43 19.34 8.61
N MET A 395 -7.22 18.20 7.93
CA MET A 395 -8.21 17.67 6.98
C MET A 395 -9.44 17.08 7.68
N ARG A 396 -9.28 16.51 8.89
CA ARG A 396 -10.37 15.92 9.68
C ARG A 396 -11.19 16.98 10.41
N GLU A 397 -10.55 18.05 10.85
CA GLU A 397 -11.18 19.17 11.56
C GLU A 397 -11.84 20.18 10.61
N TYR A 398 -11.50 20.15 9.31
CA TYR A 398 -12.10 21.05 8.33
C TYR A 398 -13.58 20.73 8.07
N GLU A 399 -14.46 21.66 8.43
CA GLU A 399 -15.90 21.55 8.18
C GLU A 399 -16.23 21.93 6.73
N VAL A 400 -16.45 20.94 5.89
CA VAL A 400 -16.84 21.15 4.49
C VAL A 400 -18.33 21.54 4.42
N PRO A 401 -18.69 22.67 3.77
CA PRO A 401 -20.09 23.02 3.56
C PRO A 401 -20.88 21.94 2.82
N THR A 402 -22.09 21.62 3.32
CA THR A 402 -22.95 20.55 2.78
C THR A 402 -23.27 20.69 1.30
N LYS A 403 -23.39 21.94 0.81
CA LYS A 403 -23.60 22.25 -0.61
C LYS A 403 -22.54 21.63 -1.53
N TYR A 404 -21.28 21.58 -1.08
CA TYR A 404 -20.18 21.01 -1.86
C TYR A 404 -20.10 19.49 -1.76
N ILE A 405 -20.51 18.91 -0.63
CA ILE A 405 -20.59 17.45 -0.46
C ILE A 405 -21.57 16.85 -1.48
N HIS A 406 -22.71 17.50 -1.71
CA HIS A 406 -23.69 17.06 -2.71
C HIS A 406 -23.23 17.33 -4.16
N GLN A 407 -22.46 18.39 -4.37
CA GLN A 407 -21.93 18.75 -5.70
C GLN A 407 -20.82 17.79 -6.17
N PHE A 408 -20.03 17.23 -5.26
CA PHE A 408 -18.92 16.33 -5.56
C PHE A 408 -19.16 14.93 -4.98
N PRO A 409 -20.03 14.10 -5.62
CA PRO A 409 -20.37 12.79 -5.09
C PRO A 409 -19.20 11.79 -5.14
N LYS A 410 -18.27 11.95 -6.09
CA LYS A 410 -17.07 11.14 -6.20
C LYS A 410 -15.96 11.79 -5.36
N ARG A 411 -15.68 11.22 -4.19
CA ARG A 411 -14.64 11.68 -3.26
C ARG A 411 -13.52 10.66 -3.21
N GLU A 412 -12.29 11.11 -3.44
CA GLU A 412 -11.12 10.23 -3.40
C GLU A 412 -10.51 10.22 -2.00
N LYS A 413 -10.26 9.03 -1.47
CA LYS A 413 -9.53 8.87 -0.20
C LYS A 413 -8.05 8.85 -0.47
N LEU A 414 -7.28 9.58 0.33
CA LEU A 414 -5.82 9.42 0.38
C LEU A 414 -5.47 7.97 0.79
N PRO A 415 -4.34 7.40 0.34
CA PRO A 415 -3.37 7.98 -0.59
C PRO A 415 -3.80 7.88 -2.07
N ILE A 416 -3.48 8.93 -2.82
CA ILE A 416 -3.68 9.02 -4.28
C ILE A 416 -2.37 9.33 -5.00
N GLU A 417 -2.35 9.10 -6.32
CA GLU A 417 -1.20 9.44 -7.17
C GLU A 417 -0.94 10.95 -7.19
N ALA A 418 0.34 11.32 -7.28
CA ALA A 418 0.74 12.74 -7.26
C ALA A 418 0.17 13.54 -8.46
N SER A 419 0.03 12.89 -9.62
CA SER A 419 -0.61 13.48 -10.80
C SER A 419 -2.11 13.72 -10.59
N ALA A 420 -2.81 12.78 -9.93
CA ALA A 420 -4.23 12.93 -9.59
C ALA A 420 -4.45 14.08 -8.60
N LEU A 421 -3.63 14.17 -7.55
CA LEU A 421 -3.67 15.29 -6.60
C LEU A 421 -3.42 16.64 -7.30
N THR A 422 -2.45 16.67 -8.20
CA THR A 422 -2.14 17.87 -9.00
C THR A 422 -3.30 18.24 -9.92
N GLY A 423 -3.99 17.26 -10.52
CA GLY A 423 -5.20 17.49 -11.31
C GLY A 423 -6.31 18.13 -10.50
N VAL A 424 -6.62 17.58 -9.32
CA VAL A 424 -7.62 18.14 -8.39
C VAL A 424 -7.26 19.57 -7.99
N HIS A 425 -5.99 19.83 -7.68
CA HIS A 425 -5.50 21.18 -7.36
C HIS A 425 -5.79 22.19 -8.49
N HIS A 426 -5.44 21.86 -9.74
CA HIS A 426 -5.65 22.75 -10.87
C HIS A 426 -7.13 23.02 -11.14
N GLU A 427 -7.99 22.01 -11.04
CA GLU A 427 -9.44 22.17 -11.20
C GLU A 427 -10.04 23.09 -10.12
N CYS A 428 -9.65 22.90 -8.86
CA CYS A 428 -10.09 23.73 -7.75
C CYS A 428 -9.60 25.17 -7.91
N LEU A 429 -8.33 25.37 -8.27
CA LEU A 429 -7.75 26.70 -8.47
C LEU A 429 -8.37 27.42 -9.66
N SER A 430 -8.66 26.70 -10.75
CA SER A 430 -9.38 27.24 -11.91
C SER A 430 -10.80 27.70 -11.54
N SER A 431 -11.51 26.90 -10.73
CA SER A 431 -12.85 27.25 -10.25
C SER A 431 -12.84 28.50 -9.37
N ALA A 432 -11.92 28.57 -8.40
CA ALA A 432 -11.74 29.74 -7.54
C ALA A 432 -11.32 30.98 -8.34
N SER A 433 -10.43 30.81 -9.33
CA SER A 433 -10.04 31.86 -10.28
C SER A 433 -11.23 32.44 -11.04
N ALA A 434 -12.14 31.58 -11.49
CA ALA A 434 -13.29 31.95 -12.28
C ALA A 434 -14.22 32.93 -11.55
N LEU A 435 -14.28 32.86 -10.22
CA LEU A 435 -15.03 33.79 -9.37
C LEU A 435 -14.53 35.25 -9.51
N LEU A 436 -13.22 35.43 -9.72
CA LEU A 436 -12.58 36.75 -9.76
C LEU A 436 -12.69 37.43 -11.13
N HIS A 437 -12.76 36.64 -12.21
CA HIS A 437 -12.71 37.14 -13.58
C HIS A 437 -13.79 38.19 -13.92
N PRO A 438 -15.08 38.02 -13.55
CA PRO A 438 -16.10 39.00 -13.87
C PRO A 438 -15.81 40.36 -13.22
N PHE A 439 -15.31 40.36 -11.98
CA PHE A 439 -14.93 41.59 -11.31
C PHE A 439 -13.71 42.24 -11.97
N MET A 440 -12.68 41.47 -12.34
CA MET A 440 -11.52 41.99 -13.05
C MET A 440 -11.88 42.60 -14.41
N ALA A 441 -12.85 42.02 -15.13
CA ALA A 441 -13.31 42.48 -16.44
C ALA A 441 -14.00 43.85 -16.42
N LEU A 442 -14.38 44.36 -15.24
CA LEU A 442 -14.95 45.71 -15.09
C LEU A 442 -13.90 46.82 -15.23
N SER A 443 -12.60 46.50 -15.16
CA SER A 443 -11.54 47.50 -15.30
C SER A 443 -11.26 47.85 -16.74
N LEU A 444 -11.14 49.14 -17.02
CA LEU A 444 -10.59 49.64 -18.28
C LEU A 444 -9.06 49.58 -18.21
N PRO A 445 -8.39 48.87 -19.15
CA PRO A 445 -6.94 48.76 -19.14
C PRO A 445 -6.27 50.14 -19.14
N ARG A 446 -5.29 50.33 -18.25
CA ARG A 446 -4.47 51.57 -18.08
C ARG A 446 -5.20 52.79 -17.51
N GLU A 447 -6.51 52.71 -17.27
CA GLU A 447 -7.28 53.81 -16.68
C GLU A 447 -7.69 53.54 -15.23
N ASP A 448 -7.68 52.27 -14.79
CA ASP A 448 -8.06 51.88 -13.43
C ASP A 448 -7.06 52.38 -12.38
N ALA A 449 -7.42 53.50 -11.74
CA ALA A 449 -6.63 54.09 -10.66
C ALA A 449 -6.83 53.36 -9.31
N CYS A 450 -7.96 52.67 -9.13
CA CYS A 450 -8.33 52.02 -7.87
C CYS A 450 -7.44 50.79 -7.59
N PHE A 451 -7.17 49.99 -8.62
CA PHE A 451 -6.42 48.72 -8.54
C PHE A 451 -5.03 48.85 -9.17
N SER A 452 -4.23 49.75 -8.62
CA SER A 452 -2.82 49.96 -8.96
C SER A 452 -1.90 49.64 -7.78
N GLY A 453 -0.61 49.39 -8.05
CA GLY A 453 0.40 49.11 -7.03
C GLY A 453 0.02 47.91 -6.12
N PRO A 454 -0.05 48.09 -4.78
CA PRO A 454 -0.33 47.00 -3.83
C PRO A 454 -1.74 46.43 -3.98
N TRP A 455 -2.66 47.21 -4.56
CA TRP A 455 -4.04 46.80 -4.81
C TRP A 455 -4.23 46.21 -6.21
N SER A 456 -3.16 46.03 -7.01
CA SER A 456 -3.33 45.49 -8.36
C SER A 456 -3.89 44.06 -8.35
N PHE A 457 -4.69 43.71 -9.37
CA PHE A 457 -5.23 42.35 -9.48
C PHE A 457 -4.15 41.28 -9.59
N ARG A 458 -2.94 41.64 -10.05
CA ARG A 458 -1.78 40.72 -10.05
C ARG A 458 -1.35 40.35 -8.63
N VAL A 459 -1.37 41.31 -7.70
CA VAL A 459 -1.06 41.06 -6.29
C VAL A 459 -2.15 40.20 -5.66
N GLY A 460 -3.43 40.54 -5.88
CA GLY A 460 -4.54 39.70 -5.39
C GLY A 460 -4.50 38.29 -5.96
N ARG A 461 -4.12 38.12 -7.23
CA ARG A 461 -3.95 36.81 -7.84
C ARG A 461 -2.83 36.00 -7.18
N ARG A 462 -1.67 36.62 -6.94
CA ARG A 462 -0.57 35.97 -6.21
C ARG A 462 -1.01 35.55 -4.81
N HIS A 463 -1.79 36.36 -4.12
CA HIS A 463 -2.32 36.00 -2.80
C HIS A 463 -3.21 34.76 -2.85
N LEU A 464 -4.09 34.64 -3.85
CA LEU A 464 -4.86 33.41 -4.09
C LEU A 464 -3.94 32.22 -4.36
N ASP A 465 -2.95 32.37 -5.26
CA ASP A 465 -2.04 31.30 -5.63
C ASP A 465 -1.17 30.84 -4.41
N ASP A 466 -0.73 31.77 -3.57
CA ASP A 466 0.04 31.51 -2.36
C ASP A 466 -0.79 30.76 -1.30
N ALA A 467 -2.03 31.21 -1.06
CA ALA A 467 -2.97 30.57 -0.13
C ALA A 467 -3.37 29.17 -0.63
N ALA A 468 -3.69 29.04 -1.92
CA ALA A 468 -3.99 27.76 -2.54
C ALA A 468 -2.79 26.80 -2.49
N GLY A 469 -1.59 27.34 -2.70
CA GLY A 469 -0.33 26.63 -2.57
C GLY A 469 -0.08 26.12 -1.15
N ALA A 470 -0.44 26.89 -0.12
CA ALA A 470 -0.32 26.45 1.28
C ALA A 470 -1.21 25.23 1.56
N VAL A 471 -2.50 25.32 1.24
CA VAL A 471 -3.45 24.21 1.41
C VAL A 471 -3.04 22.99 0.57
N HIS A 472 -2.59 23.20 -0.67
CA HIS A 472 -2.10 22.10 -1.51
C HIS A 472 -0.88 21.40 -0.91
N ARG A 473 0.08 22.16 -0.35
CA ARG A 473 1.25 21.59 0.32
C ARG A 473 0.85 20.76 1.54
N ASP A 474 -0.07 21.24 2.36
CA ASP A 474 -0.53 20.53 3.55
C ASP A 474 -1.19 19.19 3.17
N ILE A 475 -2.07 19.21 2.17
CA ILE A 475 -2.71 18.00 1.64
C ILE A 475 -1.69 17.06 0.98
N ALA A 476 -0.69 17.60 0.27
CA ALA A 476 0.37 16.80 -0.33
C ALA A 476 1.24 16.11 0.73
N LEU A 477 1.55 16.79 1.84
CA LEU A 477 2.24 16.18 2.99
C LEU A 477 1.37 15.09 3.62
N ALA A 478 0.07 15.34 3.79
CA ALA A 478 -0.88 14.33 4.27
C ALA A 478 -0.96 13.11 3.33
N ASN A 479 -0.95 13.33 2.01
CA ASN A 479 -0.94 12.28 1.01
C ASN A 479 0.35 11.45 1.05
N ASN A 480 1.51 12.11 1.19
CA ASN A 480 2.80 11.44 1.35
C ASN A 480 2.84 10.57 2.61
N ALA A 481 2.40 11.11 3.75
CA ALA A 481 2.36 10.39 5.01
C ALA A 481 1.38 9.19 4.95
N SER A 482 0.20 9.39 4.35
CA SER A 482 -0.80 8.33 4.14
C SER A 482 -0.26 7.22 3.22
N SER A 483 0.43 7.59 2.14
CA SER A 483 1.06 6.65 1.21
C SER A 483 2.15 5.85 1.91
N ALA A 484 3.00 6.51 2.72
CA ALA A 484 4.05 5.85 3.47
C ALA A 484 3.48 4.86 4.50
N ALA A 485 2.43 5.25 5.24
CA ALA A 485 1.75 4.39 6.20
C ALA A 485 1.14 3.15 5.55
N PHE A 486 0.35 3.34 4.48
CA PHE A 486 -0.27 2.25 3.72
C PHE A 486 0.78 1.29 3.15
N CYS A 487 1.79 1.84 2.47
CA CYS A 487 2.83 1.04 1.81
C CYS A 487 3.70 0.27 2.81
N THR A 488 3.99 0.86 3.98
CA THR A 488 4.78 0.19 5.03
C THR A 488 4.02 -1.01 5.58
N ARG A 489 2.71 -0.89 5.82
CA ARG A 489 1.87 -2.01 6.26
C ARG A 489 1.74 -3.08 5.18
N LEU A 490 1.55 -2.67 3.93
CA LEU A 490 1.44 -3.58 2.79
C LEU A 490 2.71 -4.43 2.64
N VAL A 491 3.89 -3.80 2.67
CA VAL A 491 5.16 -4.54 2.55
C VAL A 491 5.42 -5.46 3.74
N GLN A 492 5.04 -5.06 4.96
CA GLN A 492 5.13 -5.91 6.14
C GLN A 492 4.23 -7.16 6.04
N CYS A 493 2.98 -6.99 5.59
CA CYS A 493 2.04 -8.08 5.38
C CYS A 493 2.55 -9.06 4.32
N LEU A 494 2.97 -8.55 3.16
CA LEU A 494 3.52 -9.37 2.08
C LEU A 494 4.82 -10.07 2.51
N HIS A 495 5.70 -9.39 3.25
CA HIS A 495 6.96 -10.00 3.71
C HIS A 495 6.71 -11.13 4.70
N THR A 496 5.73 -10.97 5.60
CA THR A 496 5.30 -12.04 6.51
C THR A 496 4.83 -13.26 5.72
N ALA A 497 4.06 -13.07 4.65
CA ALA A 497 3.64 -14.16 3.78
C ALA A 497 4.83 -14.82 3.05
N VAL A 498 5.80 -14.03 2.58
CA VAL A 498 7.04 -14.55 1.98
C VAL A 498 7.81 -15.43 2.96
N LEU A 499 7.98 -15.00 4.22
CA LEU A 499 8.69 -15.78 5.23
C LEU A 499 7.99 -17.11 5.50
N LEU A 500 6.66 -17.09 5.66
CA LEU A 500 5.87 -18.29 5.89
C LEU A 500 5.92 -19.26 4.71
N LYS A 501 5.81 -18.75 3.48
CA LYS A 501 5.93 -19.57 2.27
C LYS A 501 7.33 -20.17 2.13
N THR A 502 8.37 -19.36 2.37
CA THR A 502 9.76 -19.82 2.31
C THR A 502 10.06 -20.90 3.36
N HIS A 503 9.43 -20.84 4.54
CA HIS A 503 9.49 -21.90 5.55
C HIS A 503 8.69 -23.15 5.19
N ALA A 504 7.55 -23.01 4.50
CA ALA A 504 6.74 -24.14 4.04
C ALA A 504 7.43 -24.95 2.92
N ASP A 505 8.23 -24.27 2.09
CA ASP A 505 9.01 -24.87 1.00
C ASP A 505 10.31 -25.59 1.49
N GLU A 506 10.50 -25.79 2.80
CA GLU A 506 11.77 -26.26 3.36
C GLU A 506 12.05 -27.78 3.22
N ASP A 507 13.17 -28.09 2.57
CA ASP A 507 14.17 -29.06 3.04
C ASP A 507 15.33 -28.27 3.69
N LYS A 508 15.44 -28.31 5.02
CA LYS A 508 16.38 -27.51 5.86
C LYS A 508 17.88 -27.68 5.58
N SER A 509 18.26 -28.55 4.66
CA SER A 509 19.63 -29.07 4.55
C SER A 509 20.57 -28.28 3.62
N ARG A 510 20.10 -27.25 2.88
CA ARG A 510 20.97 -26.49 1.96
C ARG A 510 20.63 -25.00 1.87
N LEU A 511 21.51 -24.14 2.40
CA LEU A 511 21.47 -22.66 2.30
C LEU A 511 21.14 -22.17 0.88
N VAL A 512 21.76 -22.78 -0.15
CA VAL A 512 21.56 -22.39 -1.55
C VAL A 512 20.09 -22.51 -1.98
N ARG A 513 19.38 -23.58 -1.59
CA ARG A 513 17.96 -23.74 -1.93
C ARG A 513 17.09 -22.74 -1.20
N HIS A 514 17.37 -22.47 0.07
CA HIS A 514 16.68 -21.45 0.85
C HIS A 514 16.84 -20.05 0.23
N LEU A 515 18.06 -19.68 -0.19
CA LEU A 515 18.31 -18.39 -0.84
C LEU A 515 17.62 -18.26 -2.20
N ILE A 516 17.56 -19.33 -3.00
CA ILE A 516 16.83 -19.34 -4.28
C ILE A 516 15.32 -19.17 -4.04
N ALA A 517 14.75 -19.92 -3.09
CA ALA A 517 13.33 -19.82 -2.74
C ALA A 517 12.99 -18.43 -2.18
N TYR A 518 13.80 -17.91 -1.27
CA TYR A 518 13.61 -16.57 -0.71
C TYR A 518 13.69 -15.48 -1.77
N ARG A 519 14.68 -15.55 -2.68
CA ARG A 519 14.79 -14.62 -3.81
C ARG A 519 13.54 -14.65 -4.69
N SER A 520 13.09 -15.85 -5.10
CA SER A 520 11.90 -16.05 -5.92
C SER A 520 10.64 -15.44 -5.26
N ASN A 521 10.47 -15.69 -3.97
CA ASN A 521 9.34 -15.15 -3.20
C ASN A 521 9.46 -13.62 -3.00
N ILE A 522 10.66 -13.04 -2.85
CA ILE A 522 10.85 -11.58 -2.80
C ILE A 522 10.53 -10.93 -4.14
N GLU A 523 10.89 -11.54 -5.27
CA GLU A 523 10.50 -11.04 -6.60
C GLU A 523 8.97 -11.03 -6.78
N ALA A 524 8.29 -12.09 -6.33
CA ALA A 524 6.84 -12.15 -6.32
C ALA A 524 6.22 -11.07 -5.42
N LEU A 525 6.83 -10.80 -4.27
CA LEU A 525 6.40 -9.73 -3.36
C LEU A 525 6.52 -8.36 -4.03
N ILE A 526 7.64 -8.08 -4.70
CA ILE A 526 7.84 -6.82 -5.41
C ILE A 526 6.78 -6.63 -6.49
N SER A 527 6.49 -7.68 -7.26
CA SER A 527 5.45 -7.66 -8.29
C SER A 527 4.07 -7.36 -7.68
N GLN A 528 3.68 -8.08 -6.63
CA GLN A 528 2.42 -7.90 -5.92
C GLN A 528 2.31 -6.52 -5.24
N TYR A 529 3.42 -6.04 -4.67
CA TYR A 529 3.51 -4.73 -4.06
C TYR A 529 3.32 -3.63 -5.09
N ASN A 530 4.05 -3.65 -6.20
CA ASN A 530 3.93 -2.64 -7.27
C ASN A 530 2.52 -2.61 -7.87
N PHE A 531 1.83 -3.75 -7.89
CA PHE A 531 0.47 -3.83 -8.37
C PHE A 531 -0.54 -3.20 -7.40
N VAL A 532 -0.37 -3.36 -6.09
CA VAL A 532 -1.34 -2.92 -5.06
C VAL A 532 -1.02 -1.55 -4.49
N ALA A 533 0.25 -1.22 -4.28
CA ALA A 533 0.74 0.01 -3.67
C ALA A 533 0.14 1.25 -4.35
N LYS A 534 -0.03 2.32 -3.57
CA LYS A 534 -0.66 3.57 -4.01
C LYS A 534 0.10 4.77 -3.49
N GLY A 535 0.22 5.77 -4.35
CA GLY A 535 0.69 7.10 -3.97
C GLY A 535 2.21 7.27 -3.97
N PRO A 536 2.66 8.49 -3.66
CA PRO A 536 4.02 8.96 -3.96
C PRO A 536 5.14 8.30 -3.15
N ALA A 537 4.85 7.72 -1.98
CA ALA A 537 5.87 7.10 -1.14
C ALA A 537 6.14 5.62 -1.48
N ALA A 538 5.38 5.03 -2.42
CA ALA A 538 5.44 3.60 -2.72
C ALA A 538 6.85 3.11 -3.09
N SER A 539 7.55 3.84 -3.97
CA SER A 539 8.91 3.46 -4.39
C SER A 539 9.94 3.59 -3.28
N ALA A 540 9.87 4.67 -2.49
CA ALA A 540 10.78 4.95 -1.38
C ALA A 540 10.65 3.90 -0.27
N VAL A 541 9.43 3.52 0.10
CA VAL A 541 9.17 2.49 1.11
C VAL A 541 9.72 1.13 0.65
N LEU A 542 9.50 0.76 -0.61
CA LEU A 542 10.03 -0.50 -1.16
C LEU A 542 11.57 -0.50 -1.16
N ALA A 543 12.21 0.58 -1.60
CA ALA A 543 13.66 0.71 -1.59
C ALA A 543 14.23 0.63 -0.17
N GLY A 544 13.57 1.28 0.80
CA GLY A 544 13.91 1.19 2.22
C GLY A 544 13.82 -0.25 2.74
N PHE A 545 12.74 -0.96 2.41
CA PHE A 545 12.55 -2.37 2.78
C PHE A 545 13.62 -3.29 2.19
N LEU A 546 13.93 -3.17 0.90
CA LEU A 546 14.93 -4.00 0.23
C LEU A 546 16.35 -3.77 0.77
N SER A 547 16.70 -2.50 1.02
CA SER A 547 18.03 -2.13 1.51
C SER A 547 18.28 -2.48 2.98
N SER A 548 17.23 -2.51 3.80
CA SER A 548 17.32 -2.79 5.24
C SER A 548 16.90 -4.21 5.60
N VAL A 549 15.60 -4.52 5.48
CA VAL A 549 15.00 -5.77 5.98
C VAL A 549 15.49 -6.98 5.18
N VAL A 550 15.43 -6.92 3.84
CA VAL A 550 15.87 -8.04 3.00
C VAL A 550 17.36 -8.29 3.18
N ARG A 551 18.17 -7.23 3.18
CA ARG A 551 19.61 -7.32 3.44
C ARG A 551 19.92 -7.94 4.80
N HIS A 552 19.25 -7.49 5.86
CA HIS A 552 19.44 -8.04 7.21
C HIS A 552 19.08 -9.53 7.27
N ARG A 553 17.99 -9.94 6.62
CA ARG A 553 17.58 -11.35 6.55
C ARG A 553 18.56 -12.23 5.80
N LEU A 554 19.12 -11.74 4.69
CA LEU A 554 20.17 -12.47 3.96
C LEU A 554 21.42 -12.66 4.82
N HIS A 555 21.87 -11.60 5.52
CA HIS A 555 22.99 -11.72 6.46
C HIS A 555 22.72 -12.72 7.59
N ALA A 556 21.51 -12.68 8.17
CA ALA A 556 21.11 -13.61 9.22
C ALA A 556 21.07 -15.08 8.74
N ALA A 557 20.56 -15.34 7.55
CA ALA A 557 20.52 -16.69 6.97
C ALA A 557 21.93 -17.25 6.70
N VAL A 558 22.83 -16.42 6.18
CA VAL A 558 24.24 -16.81 5.96
C VAL A 558 24.94 -17.08 7.29
N ALA A 559 24.78 -16.21 8.29
CA ALA A 559 25.38 -16.40 9.61
C ALA A 559 24.86 -17.68 10.30
N ALA A 560 23.56 -17.98 10.18
CA ALA A 560 22.98 -19.21 10.72
C ALA A 560 23.53 -20.47 10.04
N ALA A 561 23.72 -20.44 8.72
CA ALA A 561 24.30 -21.55 7.97
C ALA A 561 25.79 -21.75 8.30
N ASP A 562 26.55 -20.67 8.48
CA ASP A 562 27.95 -20.71 8.90
C ASP A 562 28.09 -21.33 10.30
N ALA A 563 27.26 -20.89 11.26
CA ALA A 563 27.20 -21.47 12.60
C ALA A 563 26.85 -22.97 12.57
N HIS A 564 25.92 -23.38 11.71
CA HIS A 564 25.58 -24.80 11.53
C HIS A 564 26.74 -25.60 10.92
N PHE A 565 27.44 -25.03 9.94
CA PHE A 565 28.61 -25.65 9.32
C PHE A 565 29.73 -25.85 10.34
N GLU A 566 30.04 -24.82 11.14
CA GLU A 566 31.04 -24.91 12.20
C GLU A 566 30.67 -25.95 13.26
N ALA A 567 29.41 -25.99 13.71
CA ALA A 567 28.94 -27.02 14.64
C ALA A 567 29.11 -28.44 14.07
N THR A 568 28.78 -28.63 12.78
CA THR A 568 28.94 -29.92 12.08
C THR A 568 30.42 -30.29 11.93
N ARG A 569 31.29 -29.31 11.62
CA ARG A 569 32.74 -29.48 11.50
C ARG A 569 33.37 -29.91 12.82
N VAL A 570 32.98 -29.28 13.93
CA VAL A 570 33.44 -29.63 15.29
C VAL A 570 32.96 -31.03 15.67
N ALA A 571 31.70 -31.38 15.40
CA ALA A 571 31.17 -32.71 15.65
C ALA A 571 31.93 -33.79 14.86
N LEU A 572 32.19 -33.55 13.56
CA LEU A 572 32.93 -34.46 12.70
C LEU A 572 34.39 -34.61 13.16
N THR A 573 35.04 -33.51 13.57
CA THR A 573 36.41 -33.53 14.08
C THR A 573 36.49 -34.34 15.37
N THR A 574 35.48 -34.23 16.24
CA THR A 574 35.37 -35.03 17.47
C THR A 574 35.20 -36.52 17.14
N GLN A 575 34.31 -36.86 16.20
CA GLN A 575 34.13 -38.25 15.73
C GLN A 575 35.41 -38.84 15.12
N VAL A 576 36.13 -38.07 14.31
CA VAL A 576 37.42 -38.50 13.74
C VAL A 576 38.45 -38.72 14.85
N HIS A 577 38.51 -37.82 15.84
CA HIS A 577 39.44 -37.97 16.96
C HIS A 577 39.11 -39.18 17.85
N ASP A 578 37.83 -39.44 18.13
CA ASP A 578 37.36 -40.63 18.84
C ASP A 578 37.69 -41.92 18.05
N ALA A 579 37.45 -41.94 16.74
CA ALA A 579 37.78 -43.06 15.88
C ALA A 579 39.30 -43.33 15.84
N SER A 580 40.12 -42.28 15.75
CA SER A 580 41.58 -42.40 15.81
C SER A 580 42.07 -42.94 17.16
N ARG A 581 41.50 -42.46 18.28
CA ARG A 581 41.81 -43.02 19.62
C ARG A 581 41.41 -44.48 19.73
N HIS A 582 40.27 -44.86 19.18
CA HIS A 582 39.82 -46.25 19.17
C HIS A 582 40.75 -47.15 18.34
N LEU A 583 41.21 -46.67 17.19
CA LEU A 583 42.19 -47.38 16.37
C LEU A 583 43.52 -47.58 17.11
N LEU A 584 44.05 -46.54 17.76
CA LEU A 584 45.28 -46.65 18.55
C LEU A 584 45.14 -47.67 19.70
N ALA A 585 43.99 -47.66 20.40
CA ALA A 585 43.72 -48.65 21.45
C ALA A 585 43.64 -50.09 20.91
N LEU A 586 43.09 -50.28 19.70
CA LEU A 586 43.09 -51.58 19.03
C LEU A 586 44.49 -52.00 18.60
N GLU A 587 45.32 -51.08 18.10
CA GLU A 587 46.72 -51.35 17.75
C GLU A 587 47.56 -51.75 18.97
N ASP A 588 47.38 -51.06 20.11
CA ASP A 588 48.04 -51.44 21.38
C ASP A 588 47.55 -52.82 21.86
N ALA A 589 46.25 -53.09 21.81
CA ALA A 589 45.69 -54.40 22.19
C ALA A 589 46.21 -55.56 21.30
N ILE A 590 46.41 -55.32 20.00
CA ILE A 590 47.04 -56.28 19.09
C ILE A 590 48.50 -56.52 19.49
N ARG A 591 49.25 -55.45 19.81
CA ARG A 591 50.64 -55.56 20.25
C ARG A 591 50.78 -56.38 21.53
N ASP A 592 49.92 -56.14 22.52
CA ASP A 592 49.90 -56.89 23.78
C ASP A 592 49.51 -58.36 23.55
N ALA A 593 48.56 -58.63 22.65
CA ALA A 593 48.20 -59.99 22.24
C ALA A 593 49.37 -60.72 21.54
N GLU A 594 50.17 -60.01 20.74
CA GLU A 594 51.37 -60.59 20.13
C GLU A 594 52.48 -60.87 21.15
N GLU A 595 52.69 -60.00 22.14
CA GLU A 595 53.67 -60.21 23.21
C GLU A 595 53.28 -61.40 24.09
N THR A 596 52.01 -61.49 24.49
CA THR A 596 51.49 -62.65 25.22
C THR A 596 51.59 -63.94 24.42
N ARG A 597 51.31 -63.91 23.10
CA ARG A 597 51.55 -65.05 22.21
C ARG A 597 53.02 -65.47 22.18
N LYS A 598 53.96 -64.52 22.06
CA LYS A 598 55.41 -64.79 22.11
C LYS A 598 55.85 -65.38 23.46
N ALA A 599 55.23 -64.97 24.56
CA ALA A 599 55.51 -65.52 25.89
C ALA A 599 54.97 -66.95 26.03
N CYS A 600 53.76 -67.22 25.55
CA CYS A 600 53.17 -68.56 25.54
C CYS A 600 54.03 -69.54 24.74
N LEU A 601 54.47 -69.14 23.53
CA LEU A 601 55.37 -69.91 22.69
C LEU A 601 56.70 -70.26 23.39
N ARG A 602 57.27 -69.31 24.14
CA ARG A 602 58.50 -69.57 24.93
C ARG A 602 58.25 -70.59 26.04
N ASN A 603 57.10 -70.54 26.70
CA ASN A 603 56.73 -71.49 27.75
C ASN A 603 56.48 -72.89 27.20
N GLU A 604 55.83 -73.01 26.04
CA GLU A 604 55.67 -74.29 25.33
C GLU A 604 57.02 -74.90 24.95
N MET A 605 57.93 -74.11 24.35
CA MET A 605 59.28 -74.59 24.04
C MET A 605 60.06 -75.07 25.27
N ALA A 606 59.91 -74.39 26.41
CA ALA A 606 60.54 -74.81 27.67
C ALA A 606 59.92 -76.10 28.23
N GLN A 607 58.60 -76.28 28.10
CA GLN A 607 57.93 -77.53 28.48
C GLN A 607 58.34 -78.70 27.59
N ASP A 608 58.45 -78.49 26.27
CA ASP A 608 58.92 -79.52 25.34
C ASP A 608 60.36 -79.96 25.66
N ALA A 609 61.25 -79.01 25.99
CA ALA A 609 62.61 -79.33 26.41
C ALA A 609 62.64 -80.17 27.71
N LEU A 610 61.77 -79.87 28.68
CA LEU A 610 61.63 -80.66 29.91
C LEU A 610 61.09 -82.06 29.64
N VAL A 611 60.15 -82.20 28.71
CA VAL A 611 59.59 -83.50 28.30
C VAL A 611 60.66 -84.36 27.62
N GLU A 612 61.46 -83.79 26.72
CA GLU A 612 62.55 -84.51 26.06
C GLU A 612 63.65 -84.92 27.05
N SER A 613 63.99 -84.07 28.02
CA SER A 613 64.91 -84.44 29.11
C SER A 613 64.40 -85.66 29.90
N ARG A 614 63.10 -85.71 30.22
CA ARG A 614 62.50 -86.88 30.90
C ARG A 614 62.50 -88.14 30.05
N LYS A 615 62.28 -88.02 28.73
CA LYS A 615 62.35 -89.16 27.81
C LYS A 615 63.76 -89.74 27.75
N LEU A 616 64.78 -88.89 27.71
CA LEU A 616 66.19 -89.32 27.74
C LEU A 616 66.54 -90.02 29.05
N GLU A 617 66.06 -89.51 30.18
CA GLU A 617 66.25 -90.13 31.49
C GLU A 617 65.55 -91.51 31.58
N GLN A 618 64.31 -91.61 31.08
CA GLN A 618 63.58 -92.88 31.00
C GLN A 618 64.26 -93.89 30.05
N LEU A 619 64.79 -93.43 28.91
CA LEU A 619 65.58 -94.27 28.00
C LEU A 619 66.83 -94.83 28.67
N GLY A 620 67.57 -94.01 29.43
CA GLY A 620 68.74 -94.47 30.18
C GLY A 620 68.40 -95.53 31.23
N THR A 621 67.26 -95.36 31.91
CA THR A 621 66.76 -96.31 32.92
C THR A 621 66.36 -97.65 32.28
N ILE A 622 65.67 -97.61 31.13
CA ILE A 622 65.27 -98.80 30.38
C ILE A 622 66.50 -99.53 29.81
N GLN A 623 67.48 -98.79 29.27
CA GLN A 623 68.73 -99.39 28.78
C GLN A 623 69.54 -100.05 29.90
N GLY A 624 69.55 -99.47 31.10
CA GLY A 624 70.15 -100.09 32.29
C GLY A 624 69.48 -101.42 32.66
N ALA A 625 68.14 -101.45 32.68
CA ALA A 625 67.36 -102.66 32.95
C ALA A 625 67.55 -103.75 31.88
N ILE A 626 67.74 -103.37 30.61
CA ILE A 626 68.05 -104.30 29.51
C ILE A 626 69.44 -104.89 29.67
N ALA A 627 70.45 -104.10 30.05
CA ALA A 627 71.81 -104.62 30.26
C ALA A 627 71.87 -105.61 31.44
N GLU A 628 71.13 -105.34 32.51
CA GLU A 628 71.04 -106.22 33.68
C GLU A 628 70.32 -107.54 33.37
N THR A 629 69.21 -107.48 32.61
CA THR A 629 68.49 -108.68 32.15
C THR A 629 69.31 -109.50 31.14
N GLN A 630 70.09 -108.85 30.27
CA GLN A 630 71.00 -109.53 29.34
C GLN A 630 72.13 -110.28 30.07
N ALA A 631 72.63 -109.74 31.19
CA ALA A 631 73.63 -110.43 32.02
C ALA A 631 73.04 -111.66 32.73
N GLN A 632 71.79 -111.58 33.20
CA GLN A 632 71.08 -112.72 33.79
C GLN A 632 70.82 -113.84 32.77
N ILE A 633 70.48 -113.51 31.51
CA ILE A 633 70.27 -114.48 30.43
C ILE A 633 71.56 -115.24 30.07
N ASN A 634 72.70 -114.55 30.01
CA ASN A 634 73.99 -115.19 29.71
C ASN A 634 74.45 -116.16 30.82
N THR A 635 74.01 -115.93 32.06
CA THR A 635 74.31 -116.80 33.19
C THR A 635 73.43 -118.06 33.14
N ALA A 636 72.15 -117.91 32.82
CA ALA A 636 71.21 -119.01 32.63
C ALA A 636 71.52 -119.90 31.40
N LEU A 637 72.14 -119.35 30.35
CA LEU A 637 72.54 -120.12 29.16
C LEU A 637 73.74 -121.06 29.41
N ARG A 638 74.65 -120.73 30.33
CA ARG A 638 75.79 -121.60 30.70
C ARG A 638 75.38 -122.78 31.59
N GLU A 639 74.36 -122.61 32.41
CA GLU A 639 73.80 -123.71 33.24
C GLU A 639 72.97 -124.70 32.39
N LYS A 640 72.46 -124.27 31.23
CA LYS A 640 71.64 -125.09 30.32
C LYS A 640 72.45 -126.10 29.48
N GLU A 641 73.73 -125.86 29.20
CA GLU A 641 74.59 -126.78 28.43
C GLU A 641 75.08 -127.99 29.26
N ALA A 642 75.00 -127.94 30.60
CA ALA A 642 75.48 -129.01 31.49
C ALA A 642 74.39 -130.03 31.93
N LEU A 643 73.11 -129.77 31.67
CA LEU A 643 71.99 -130.56 32.23
C LEU A 643 71.05 -131.22 31.20
N PHE A 644 71.36 -131.16 29.89
CA PHE A 644 70.55 -131.75 28.80
C PHE A 644 71.11 -133.09 28.25
N ALA A 645 71.58 -133.98 29.13
CA ALA A 645 71.91 -135.39 28.82
C ALA A 645 71.07 -136.43 29.59
N ASN A 646 70.06 -136.02 30.36
CA ASN A 646 69.10 -136.94 30.96
C ASN A 646 67.80 -136.17 31.22
N THR A 647 67.02 -135.93 30.17
CA THR A 647 65.88 -136.78 29.79
C THR A 647 64.76 -136.67 30.81
N VAL A 648 63.56 -136.48 30.25
CA VAL A 648 62.23 -136.88 30.76
C VAL A 648 61.29 -135.70 31.03
N GLN A 649 60.14 -135.81 30.33
CA GLN A 649 58.80 -135.32 30.65
C GLN A 649 58.64 -133.94 31.30
N THR A 650 57.92 -133.05 30.61
CA THR A 650 56.77 -132.43 31.28
C THR A 650 55.69 -132.02 30.28
N THR A 651 54.58 -132.75 30.32
CA THR A 651 53.26 -132.31 29.83
C THR A 651 52.53 -131.64 31.01
N GLN A 652 51.62 -130.72 30.70
CA GLN A 652 50.60 -130.08 31.56
C GLN A 652 51.09 -128.88 32.41
N ALA A 653 50.74 -127.64 32.01
CA ALA A 653 49.50 -126.89 32.34
C ALA A 653 49.74 -126.04 33.62
N THR A 654 49.35 -124.77 33.79
CA THR A 654 48.22 -123.98 33.28
C THR A 654 48.38 -122.51 33.75
N VAL A 655 47.63 -121.58 33.12
CA VAL A 655 47.04 -120.33 33.72
C VAL A 655 47.84 -119.00 33.70
N ALA A 656 47.48 -118.21 32.67
CA ALA A 656 46.89 -116.85 32.72
C ALA A 656 47.75 -115.55 32.79
N THR A 657 47.49 -114.72 31.75
CA THR A 657 47.34 -113.24 31.73
C THR A 657 48.58 -112.41 32.08
N VAL A 658 49.07 -111.48 31.25
CA VAL A 658 48.37 -110.36 30.60
C VAL A 658 49.19 -109.92 29.38
N GLU A 659 48.63 -109.96 28.17
CA GLU A 659 49.13 -109.18 27.04
C GLU A 659 47.96 -108.74 26.16
N ILE A 660 47.39 -107.57 26.47
CA ILE A 660 46.72 -106.72 25.49
C ILE A 660 46.95 -105.28 25.94
N ILE A 661 47.44 -104.42 25.03
CA ILE A 661 46.85 -103.12 24.65
C ILE A 661 47.96 -102.26 24.05
N ALA A 662 47.99 -102.20 22.72
CA ALA A 662 48.45 -101.02 21.99
C ALA A 662 47.38 -100.68 20.94
N LYS A 663 46.21 -100.22 21.42
CA LYS A 663 45.17 -99.65 20.56
C LYS A 663 45.35 -98.14 20.52
N LYS A 664 45.85 -97.63 19.39
CA LYS A 664 45.64 -96.24 18.96
C LYS A 664 44.12 -95.97 18.91
N PRO A 665 43.65 -94.78 19.33
CA PRO A 665 42.22 -94.48 19.42
C PRO A 665 41.57 -94.57 18.04
N LYS A 666 40.55 -95.42 17.92
CA LYS A 666 39.70 -95.58 16.73
C LYS A 666 38.67 -94.44 16.72
N GLU A 667 39.09 -93.28 16.25
CA GLU A 667 38.19 -92.17 15.95
C GLU A 667 37.84 -92.19 14.46
N TYR A 668 36.54 -92.11 14.13
CA TYR A 668 36.08 -91.94 12.75
C TYR A 668 35.09 -90.77 12.68
N ALA A 669 35.30 -89.86 11.73
CA ALA A 669 34.52 -88.64 11.59
C ALA A 669 34.15 -88.36 10.12
N GLY A 670 32.98 -87.77 9.89
CA GLY A 670 32.49 -87.46 8.54
C GLY A 670 31.09 -86.87 8.51
N TYR A 671 30.66 -86.42 7.33
CA TYR A 671 29.31 -85.87 7.14
C TYR A 671 28.28 -86.97 6.90
N LEU A 672 27.14 -86.88 7.58
CA LEU A 672 25.97 -87.71 7.35
C LEU A 672 24.71 -86.83 7.28
N PHE A 673 23.70 -87.30 6.55
CA PHE A 673 22.37 -86.73 6.57
C PHE A 673 21.49 -87.52 7.53
N ARG A 674 20.91 -86.89 8.54
CA ARG A 674 19.97 -87.52 9.49
C ARG A 674 18.53 -87.11 9.16
N GLN A 675 17.61 -88.05 9.29
CA GLN A 675 16.19 -87.81 9.10
C GLN A 675 15.58 -87.16 10.36
N GLU A 676 15.13 -85.91 10.27
CA GLU A 676 14.50 -85.15 11.36
C GLU A 676 12.96 -85.19 11.22
N GLY A 677 12.33 -86.33 11.53
CA GLY A 677 10.87 -86.46 11.66
C GLY A 677 10.06 -86.40 10.35
N GLY A 678 9.02 -87.24 10.25
CA GLY A 678 8.15 -87.32 9.07
C GLY A 678 6.85 -86.53 9.29
N GLY A 679 6.69 -85.42 8.57
CA GLY A 679 5.41 -84.73 8.40
C GLY A 679 4.78 -85.07 7.05
N PHE A 680 3.56 -84.57 6.83
CA PHE A 680 2.71 -84.81 5.64
C PHE A 680 3.38 -84.46 4.27
N PHE A 681 4.56 -83.84 4.27
CA PHE A 681 5.31 -83.39 3.08
C PHE A 681 6.63 -84.16 2.83
N GLY A 682 6.81 -85.34 3.43
CA GLY A 682 7.99 -86.19 3.21
C GLY A 682 9.12 -85.98 4.22
N ALA A 683 10.13 -86.84 4.13
CA ALA A 683 11.25 -86.90 5.08
C ALA A 683 12.17 -85.68 4.95
N LYS A 684 12.32 -84.88 6.02
CA LYS A 684 13.33 -83.82 6.09
C LYS A 684 14.69 -84.42 6.46
N TRP A 685 15.69 -84.13 5.64
CA TRP A 685 17.08 -84.57 5.83
C TRP A 685 17.96 -83.37 6.15
N LYS A 686 18.81 -83.51 7.16
CA LYS A 686 19.76 -82.46 7.56
C LYS A 686 21.17 -83.01 7.58
N GLN A 687 22.07 -82.33 6.88
CA GLN A 687 23.50 -82.66 6.91
C GLN A 687 24.11 -82.12 8.19
N SER A 688 24.90 -82.94 8.87
CA SER A 688 25.70 -82.52 10.03
C SER A 688 27.00 -83.31 10.04
N PHE A 689 27.98 -82.82 10.80
CA PHE A 689 29.27 -83.48 10.96
C PHE A 689 29.21 -84.41 12.18
N PHE A 690 29.50 -85.68 12.00
CA PHE A 690 29.40 -86.69 13.05
C PHE A 690 30.77 -87.27 13.38
N VAL A 691 30.97 -87.58 14.66
CA VAL A 691 32.20 -88.23 15.16
C VAL A 691 31.82 -89.44 16.00
N LEU A 692 32.40 -90.59 15.67
CA LEU A 692 32.32 -91.83 16.44
C LEU A 692 33.65 -92.02 17.18
N LYS A 693 33.60 -91.89 18.51
CA LYS A 693 34.78 -91.99 19.39
C LYS A 693 34.41 -92.79 20.63
N ASP A 694 35.15 -93.86 20.89
CA ASP A 694 34.99 -94.71 22.09
C ASP A 694 33.54 -95.17 22.33
N GLY A 695 32.84 -95.61 21.27
CA GLY A 695 31.44 -96.07 21.35
C GLY A 695 30.41 -94.96 21.51
N ARG A 696 30.82 -93.68 21.53
CA ARG A 696 29.95 -92.51 21.56
C ARG A 696 29.87 -91.87 20.19
N PHE A 697 28.65 -91.62 19.74
CA PHE A 697 28.34 -90.98 18.47
C PHE A 697 27.79 -89.57 18.75
N VAL A 698 28.58 -88.55 18.38
CA VAL A 698 28.30 -87.13 18.65
C VAL A 698 28.10 -86.34 17.36
N THR A 699 27.35 -85.24 17.45
CA THR A 699 26.92 -84.43 16.29
C THR A 699 27.37 -82.98 16.41
N PHE A 700 27.90 -82.42 15.34
CA PHE A 700 28.33 -81.03 15.22
C PHE A 700 27.70 -80.37 13.99
N LYS A 701 27.54 -79.04 14.05
CA LYS A 701 26.98 -78.28 12.92
C LYS A 701 27.86 -78.36 11.67
N ALA A 702 29.18 -78.35 11.85
CA ALA A 702 30.18 -78.42 10.80
C ALA A 702 31.50 -79.00 11.36
N LYS A 703 32.42 -79.39 10.47
CA LYS A 703 33.76 -79.89 10.86
C LYS A 703 34.55 -78.90 11.73
N SER A 704 34.47 -77.60 11.43
CA SER A 704 35.17 -76.56 12.22
C SER A 704 34.72 -76.51 13.68
N TYR A 705 33.45 -76.83 13.98
CA TYR A 705 32.94 -76.83 15.35
C TYR A 705 33.59 -77.95 16.17
N TYR A 706 33.93 -79.07 15.51
CA TYR A 706 34.66 -80.16 16.14
C TYR A 706 36.14 -79.80 16.35
N GLU A 707 36.80 -79.22 15.35
CA GLU A 707 38.22 -78.83 15.43
C GLU A 707 38.47 -77.69 16.44
N GLU A 708 37.49 -76.80 16.63
CA GLU A 708 37.51 -75.74 17.64
C GLU A 708 37.15 -76.21 19.07
N GLY A 709 36.85 -77.50 19.26
CA GLY A 709 36.52 -78.06 20.59
C GLY A 709 35.19 -77.60 21.18
N ARG A 710 34.23 -77.17 20.35
CA ARG A 710 32.90 -76.74 20.83
C ARG A 710 32.07 -77.91 21.34
N GLU A 711 31.05 -77.64 22.15
CA GLU A 711 30.12 -78.67 22.62
C GLU A 711 29.25 -79.24 21.48
N SER A 712 28.90 -80.53 21.58
CA SER A 712 28.07 -81.22 20.58
C SER A 712 26.64 -80.65 20.57
N MET A 713 26.02 -80.59 19.39
CA MET A 713 24.65 -80.08 19.24
C MET A 713 23.59 -80.95 19.95
N GLU A 714 23.89 -82.23 20.18
CA GLU A 714 23.01 -83.17 20.85
C GLU A 714 23.80 -83.98 21.88
N ALA A 715 23.11 -84.55 22.88
CA ALA A 715 23.75 -85.43 23.84
C ALA A 715 24.43 -86.62 23.13
N PRO A 716 25.64 -87.03 23.55
CA PRO A 716 26.34 -88.16 22.95
C PRO A 716 25.49 -89.44 22.94
N LEU A 717 25.29 -90.05 21.77
CA LEU A 717 24.57 -91.31 21.65
C LEU A 717 25.54 -92.46 21.90
N ASN A 718 25.31 -93.28 22.92
CA ASN A 718 26.07 -94.52 23.10
C ASN A 718 25.55 -95.57 22.12
N VAL A 719 26.42 -96.05 21.22
CA VAL A 719 26.04 -97.00 20.16
C VAL A 719 26.35 -98.46 20.50
N ALA A 720 26.82 -98.74 21.72
CA ALA A 720 26.96 -100.10 22.22
C ALA A 720 25.61 -100.85 22.15
N GLY A 721 25.60 -102.05 21.55
CA GLY A 721 24.41 -102.87 21.36
C GLY A 721 23.41 -102.39 20.30
N TYR A 722 23.67 -101.28 19.59
CA TYR A 722 22.82 -100.88 18.46
C TYR A 722 23.04 -101.81 17.25
N THR A 723 21.96 -102.22 16.60
CA THR A 723 22.02 -103.02 15.36
C THR A 723 21.93 -102.10 14.15
N VAL A 724 22.87 -102.27 13.20
CA VAL A 724 22.85 -101.54 11.93
C VAL A 724 22.00 -102.30 10.91
N LEU A 725 20.90 -101.69 10.45
CA LEU A 725 20.02 -102.25 9.43
C LEU A 725 20.22 -101.49 8.12
N GLN A 726 20.46 -102.20 7.01
CA GLN A 726 20.54 -101.58 5.70
C GLN A 726 19.13 -101.18 5.20
N SER A 727 19.02 -100.05 4.51
CA SER A 727 17.75 -99.57 3.95
C SER A 727 17.52 -100.14 2.55
N ASN A 728 16.40 -100.83 2.33
CA ASN A 728 16.03 -101.32 0.99
C ASN A 728 15.54 -100.20 0.04
N LYS A 729 15.40 -98.95 0.53
CA LYS A 729 14.81 -97.83 -0.22
C LYS A 729 15.83 -96.95 -0.95
N ASN A 730 17.08 -96.93 -0.50
CA ASN A 730 18.15 -96.16 -1.11
C ASN A 730 19.50 -96.79 -0.72
N ALA A 731 20.37 -97.04 -1.69
CA ALA A 731 21.66 -97.69 -1.47
C ALA A 731 22.51 -96.97 -0.41
N ASN A 732 22.43 -95.63 -0.36
CA ASN A 732 23.20 -94.77 0.54
C ASN A 732 22.65 -94.67 1.98
N GLU A 733 21.54 -95.34 2.30
CA GLU A 733 20.86 -95.24 3.60
C GLU A 733 21.11 -96.43 4.52
N PHE A 734 21.27 -96.15 5.81
CA PHE A 734 21.34 -97.14 6.87
C PHE A 734 20.57 -96.67 8.12
N LYS A 735 20.19 -97.61 8.96
CA LYS A 735 19.41 -97.35 10.17
C LYS A 735 20.14 -97.91 11.39
N LEU A 736 20.11 -97.16 12.49
CA LEU A 736 20.60 -97.61 13.80
C LEU A 736 19.40 -97.93 14.68
N ALA A 737 19.20 -99.21 14.98
CA ALA A 737 18.14 -99.71 15.84
C ALA A 737 18.69 -99.99 17.25
N PRO A 738 18.11 -99.41 18.33
CA PRO A 738 18.55 -99.66 19.70
C PRO A 738 18.25 -101.12 20.15
N PRO A 739 19.04 -101.66 21.10
CA PRO A 739 18.83 -103.02 21.64
C PRO A 739 17.57 -103.16 22.51
N VAL A 740 17.00 -102.05 23.00
CA VAL A 740 15.77 -101.98 23.80
C VAL A 740 14.78 -101.05 23.10
N ALA A 741 13.46 -101.22 23.33
CA ALA A 741 12.42 -100.42 22.69
C ALA A 741 12.72 -98.91 22.76
N GLY A 742 13.09 -98.32 21.62
CA GLY A 742 13.58 -96.95 21.52
C GLY A 742 13.57 -96.46 20.08
N ARG A 743 13.95 -95.19 19.89
CA ARG A 743 13.89 -94.53 18.58
C ARG A 743 14.97 -95.10 17.63
N THR A 744 14.55 -95.65 16.49
CA THR A 744 15.45 -95.97 15.38
C THR A 744 15.87 -94.69 14.66
N PHE A 745 17.17 -94.49 14.46
CA PHE A 745 17.70 -93.36 13.70
C PHE A 745 17.99 -93.77 12.26
N VAL A 746 17.63 -92.93 11.29
CA VAL A 746 17.87 -93.16 9.86
C VAL A 746 18.89 -92.15 9.37
N PHE A 747 19.96 -92.66 8.75
CA PHE A 747 21.06 -91.88 8.20
C PHE A 747 21.24 -92.18 6.71
N ARG A 748 21.71 -91.17 5.97
CA ARG A 748 22.13 -91.28 4.58
C ARG A 748 23.55 -90.73 4.46
N ALA A 749 24.46 -91.52 3.89
CA ALA A 749 25.81 -91.07 3.58
C ALA A 749 25.85 -90.33 2.22
N PRO A 750 26.86 -89.48 1.97
CA PRO A 750 27.03 -88.83 0.67
C PRO A 750 27.30 -89.79 -0.49
N THR A 751 27.97 -90.93 -0.22
CA THR A 751 28.31 -91.96 -1.21
C THR A 751 28.20 -93.37 -0.63
N ASP A 752 28.08 -94.38 -1.49
CA ASP A 752 27.84 -95.78 -1.07
C ASP A 752 29.07 -96.36 -0.35
N GLU A 753 30.29 -95.97 -0.78
CA GLU A 753 31.55 -96.30 -0.13
C GLU A 753 31.65 -95.70 1.29
N MET A 754 31.20 -94.45 1.46
CA MET A 754 31.15 -93.82 2.78
C MET A 754 30.13 -94.50 3.68
N ARG A 755 28.97 -94.90 3.15
CA ARG A 755 28.00 -95.70 3.90
C ARG A 755 28.61 -97.01 4.37
N GLU A 756 29.29 -97.77 3.51
CA GLU A 756 29.92 -99.03 3.89
C GLU A 756 30.96 -98.85 4.98
N THR A 757 31.75 -97.77 4.88
CA THR A 757 32.73 -97.41 5.91
C THR A 757 32.03 -97.06 7.24
N TRP A 758 30.95 -96.26 7.20
CA TRP A 758 30.16 -95.95 8.39
C TRP A 758 29.52 -97.18 9.01
N VAL A 759 28.89 -98.05 8.21
CA VAL A 759 28.29 -99.31 8.66
C VAL A 759 29.34 -100.23 9.30
N HIS A 760 30.51 -100.38 8.68
CA HIS A 760 31.62 -101.16 9.25
C HIS A 760 32.07 -100.58 10.60
N LYS A 761 32.26 -99.25 10.68
CA LYS A 761 32.70 -98.58 11.91
C LYS A 761 31.66 -98.66 13.03
N PHE A 762 30.36 -98.59 12.70
CA PHE A 762 29.29 -98.81 13.66
C PHE A 762 29.21 -100.25 14.13
N ASN A 763 29.35 -101.23 13.24
CA ASN A 763 29.40 -102.63 13.63
C ASN A 763 30.61 -102.91 14.54
N GLU A 764 31.79 -102.35 14.23
CA GLU A 764 32.95 -102.39 15.11
C GLU A 764 32.66 -101.77 16.49
N ALA A 765 32.01 -100.60 16.55
CA ALA A 765 31.72 -99.91 17.80
C ALA A 765 30.57 -100.54 18.61
N SER A 766 29.59 -101.16 17.94
CA SER A 766 28.45 -101.82 18.59
C SER A 766 28.83 -103.11 19.32
N ASN A 767 29.90 -103.77 18.86
CA ASN A 767 30.45 -105.02 19.42
C ASN A 767 31.42 -104.80 20.59
N TYR A 768 31.66 -103.54 21.00
CA TYR A 768 32.38 -103.21 22.22
C TYR A 768 31.37 -103.09 23.37
N SER A 769 31.22 -104.16 24.14
CA SER A 769 30.60 -104.16 25.48
C SER A 769 31.68 -104.01 26.55
#